data_AF-A0A081CDG9-F1
#
_entry.id   AF-A0A081CDG9-F1
#
_cell.length_a   1.000
_cell.length_b   1.000
_cell.length_c   1.000
_cell.angle_alpha   90.00
_cell.angle_beta   90.00
_cell.angle_gamma   90.00
#
_symmetry.space_group_name_H-M   'P 1'
#
loop_
_entity.id
_entity.type
_entity.pdbx_description
1 polymer ?
#
loop_
_entity_poly.entity_id
_entity_poly.type
_entity_poly.pdbx_seq_one_letter_code
_entity_poly.pdbx_strand_id
1 'polypeptide(L)'
;MVVKAIESYEQFKSLIEGDKPIIIDFWATWCGPCRVIGPIFEKISDTPAGDKIDFYKVDVDAQEKISAEVGIQAMPTFVIFHKGQAVKKIVGANPNALQDNSASFWSMLAVYVGISLLYETASNRPGRHTRDPLIRQAREGKRSDPHLASLLTSASTSAAQVRRSSSRHATGSNGLDGLALELLRRLGTHKPRTCLTYDSSPPSRRPEYIDFCIDRPRVRLIFPPTILASSLPAPPLSVLLISKDLHPIATTKNFIHNVRRRRPRARTDHLLAAASAILFRSTGKIEGDQASILTPEALKFLAVLHRSFDSTRQSLLKARQLRQARFDGGALPDFLPETAHIRNNPTWQCAPPAPGLRDRRVEITGPVDRKMVINALNSGAYTYMADFEDSTSPTWANLMDGQVNMRAAINRSIDFKVNNKEYKLKPQGQTAVLLVRPRGWHLNEEHIVVDGKPMSGSLVDFGLYFFHNAHELVRSGYGPYFYLPKMESHLEARLWNDVFNLSQDYIKMPRGTIRGTVLIETITAAFEMDEILYELRQHSSGLNCGRWDYIFSFIKRQRYNPGSILPDRAAVTMTVPFMQGYVNLLIQTCHKRGVAAIGGMAAQIPIKDNPQANDAAMEKVRADKLREVQAGHDGTWVAHPALVKIALEIFDKNMLGPNQYHVRREEVKVSALDLLNSNVPGQITEAGVRANVAALLVYCANWLNGLGCVPVANMMEDAATGEISRLGLWSWVYHKQKTAEGNAITPAYVDRILDEEAAKVSKIGASVEKAKRYIADQVRAPAPDEFLTTALYSHLPHQHAPARI
;
A
#
# COMPACT_ATOMS: atom_id res chain seq x y z
N MET A 1 -25.22 4.25 -35.60
CA MET A 1 -24.64 3.52 -36.75
C MET A 1 -24.39 2.07 -36.36
N VAL A 2 -24.65 1.13 -37.28
CA VAL A 2 -24.36 -0.30 -37.07
C VAL A 2 -22.85 -0.54 -36.98
N VAL A 3 -22.40 -1.29 -35.98
CA VAL A 3 -21.00 -1.71 -35.81
C VAL A 3 -20.62 -2.66 -36.96
N LYS A 4 -19.68 -2.24 -37.81
CA LYS A 4 -19.29 -3.00 -39.01
C LYS A 4 -18.23 -4.06 -38.68
N ALA A 5 -18.34 -5.25 -39.28
CA ALA A 5 -17.24 -6.21 -39.24
C ALA A 5 -16.08 -5.71 -40.11
N ILE A 6 -14.84 -6.01 -39.68
CA ILE A 6 -13.64 -5.93 -40.52
C ILE A 6 -13.25 -7.36 -40.88
N GLU A 7 -13.20 -7.64 -42.18
CA GLU A 7 -13.10 -8.99 -42.74
C GLU A 7 -11.77 -9.24 -43.47
N SER A 8 -10.91 -8.21 -43.58
CA SER A 8 -9.56 -8.35 -44.11
C SER A 8 -8.55 -7.39 -43.47
N TYR A 9 -7.28 -7.76 -43.57
CA TYR A 9 -6.14 -6.99 -43.06
C TYR A 9 -5.94 -5.68 -43.84
N GLU A 10 -6.20 -5.70 -45.14
CA GLU A 10 -6.13 -4.55 -46.05
C GLU A 10 -7.23 -3.53 -45.71
N GLN A 11 -8.44 -4.01 -45.41
CA GLN A 11 -9.55 -3.17 -44.91
C GLN A 11 -9.18 -2.55 -43.55
N PHE A 12 -8.59 -3.32 -42.64
CA PHE A 12 -8.10 -2.79 -41.36
C PHE A 12 -7.09 -1.65 -41.55
N LYS A 13 -6.06 -1.84 -42.38
CA LYS A 13 -5.06 -0.79 -42.68
C LYS A 13 -5.68 0.48 -43.23
N SER A 14 -6.52 0.35 -44.26
CA SER A 14 -7.20 1.50 -44.87
C SER A 14 -8.12 2.24 -43.89
N LEU A 15 -8.73 1.54 -42.92
CA LEU A 15 -9.61 2.15 -41.93
C LEU A 15 -8.83 2.87 -40.82
N ILE A 16 -7.75 2.28 -40.29
CA ILE A 16 -6.97 2.91 -39.21
C ILE A 16 -6.22 4.17 -39.69
N GLU A 17 -5.82 4.20 -40.97
CA GLU A 17 -5.11 5.33 -41.59
C GLU A 17 -6.01 6.55 -41.88
N GLY A 18 -7.34 6.40 -41.75
CA GLY A 18 -8.31 7.46 -42.01
C GLY A 18 -8.22 8.68 -41.06
N ASP A 19 -8.65 9.84 -41.57
CA ASP A 19 -8.74 11.08 -40.80
C ASP A 19 -9.83 11.06 -39.71
N LYS A 20 -10.83 10.18 -39.80
CA LYS A 20 -11.83 10.01 -38.76
C LYS A 20 -11.35 8.97 -37.74
N PRO A 21 -11.32 9.27 -36.43
CA PRO A 21 -10.97 8.27 -35.42
C PRO A 21 -11.98 7.11 -35.43
N ILE A 22 -11.49 5.88 -35.22
CA ILE A 22 -12.31 4.65 -35.21
C ILE A 22 -12.08 3.86 -33.91
N ILE A 23 -13.07 3.07 -33.49
CA ILE A 23 -12.96 2.13 -32.37
C ILE A 23 -13.32 0.72 -32.82
N ILE A 24 -12.47 -0.24 -32.45
CA ILE A 24 -12.57 -1.64 -32.87
C ILE A 24 -12.73 -2.54 -31.64
N ASP A 25 -13.79 -3.34 -31.58
CA ASP A 25 -13.97 -4.44 -30.62
C ASP A 25 -13.31 -5.72 -31.14
N PHE A 26 -12.27 -6.19 -30.45
CA PHE A 26 -11.63 -7.48 -30.68
C PHE A 26 -12.28 -8.55 -29.79
N TRP A 27 -13.08 -9.40 -30.41
CA TRP A 27 -13.96 -10.36 -29.75
C TRP A 27 -13.74 -11.79 -30.28
N ALA A 28 -14.35 -12.78 -29.64
CA ALA A 28 -14.32 -14.17 -30.08
C ALA A 28 -15.66 -14.86 -29.80
N THR A 29 -16.03 -15.87 -30.60
CA THR A 29 -17.33 -16.58 -30.46
C THR A 29 -17.49 -17.33 -29.14
N TRP A 30 -16.39 -17.88 -28.62
CA TRP A 30 -16.29 -18.62 -27.36
C TRP A 30 -16.13 -17.72 -26.12
N CYS A 31 -15.89 -16.43 -26.31
CA CYS A 31 -15.66 -15.46 -25.23
C CYS A 31 -16.98 -15.08 -24.52
N GLY A 32 -17.23 -15.65 -23.35
CA GLY A 32 -18.39 -15.34 -22.52
C GLY A 32 -18.58 -13.83 -22.24
N PRO A 33 -17.56 -13.09 -21.77
CA PRO A 33 -17.67 -11.65 -21.52
C PRO A 33 -17.95 -10.81 -22.78
N CYS A 34 -17.53 -11.27 -23.96
CA CYS A 34 -17.78 -10.60 -25.23
C CYS A 34 -19.28 -10.52 -25.54
N ARG A 35 -20.02 -11.60 -25.23
CA ARG A 35 -21.49 -11.66 -25.42
C ARG A 35 -22.25 -10.67 -24.51
N VAL A 36 -21.67 -10.28 -23.38
CA VAL A 36 -22.25 -9.30 -22.45
C VAL A 36 -22.00 -7.87 -22.90
N ILE A 37 -20.80 -7.56 -23.41
CA ILE A 37 -20.40 -6.21 -23.77
C ILE A 37 -20.82 -5.80 -25.20
N GLY A 38 -20.89 -6.75 -26.15
CA GLY A 38 -21.22 -6.47 -27.56
C GLY A 38 -22.52 -5.66 -27.75
N PRO A 39 -23.65 -6.06 -27.14
CA PRO A 39 -24.90 -5.30 -27.20
C PRO A 39 -24.85 -3.92 -26.52
N ILE A 40 -23.85 -3.67 -25.67
CA ILE A 40 -23.60 -2.36 -25.05
C ILE A 40 -22.78 -1.49 -26.01
N PHE A 41 -21.77 -2.08 -26.67
CA PHE A 41 -20.95 -1.41 -27.68
C PHE A 41 -21.79 -0.97 -28.90
N GLU A 42 -22.69 -1.84 -29.39
CA GLU A 42 -23.66 -1.52 -30.44
C GLU A 42 -24.65 -0.40 -30.03
N LYS A 43 -25.06 -0.35 -28.76
CA LYS A 43 -25.88 0.78 -28.26
C LYS A 43 -25.11 2.10 -28.17
N ILE A 44 -23.78 2.07 -28.01
CA ILE A 44 -22.95 3.29 -27.97
C ILE A 44 -22.78 3.86 -29.39
N SER A 45 -22.63 3.01 -30.41
CA SER A 45 -22.49 3.45 -31.81
C SER A 45 -23.77 4.09 -32.37
N ASP A 46 -24.93 3.90 -31.72
CA ASP A 46 -26.20 4.55 -32.04
C ASP A 46 -26.46 5.85 -31.24
N THR A 47 -25.49 6.35 -30.46
CA THR A 47 -25.60 7.64 -29.76
C THR A 47 -25.08 8.81 -30.63
N PRO A 48 -25.46 10.09 -30.36
CA PRO A 48 -24.91 11.26 -31.05
C PRO A 48 -23.40 11.49 -30.83
N ALA A 49 -22.77 10.81 -29.86
CA ALA A 49 -21.31 10.76 -29.74
C ALA A 49 -20.69 9.86 -30.82
N GLY A 50 -21.43 8.85 -31.28
CA GLY A 50 -21.07 7.93 -32.35
C GLY A 50 -20.99 8.59 -33.74
N ASP A 51 -21.57 9.77 -33.95
CA ASP A 51 -21.39 10.46 -35.24
C ASP A 51 -19.92 10.90 -35.46
N LYS A 52 -19.13 11.02 -34.38
CA LYS A 52 -17.72 11.49 -34.41
C LYS A 52 -16.67 10.38 -34.50
N ILE A 53 -17.02 9.12 -34.23
CA ILE A 53 -16.13 7.95 -34.30
C ILE A 53 -16.83 6.83 -35.06
N ASP A 54 -16.14 6.14 -35.98
CA ASP A 54 -16.72 4.95 -36.61
C ASP A 54 -16.44 3.69 -35.79
N PHE A 55 -17.44 2.82 -35.67
CA PHE A 55 -17.40 1.63 -34.81
C PHE A 55 -17.29 0.36 -35.64
N TYR A 56 -16.31 -0.48 -35.27
CA TYR A 56 -16.00 -1.73 -35.95
C TYR A 56 -15.83 -2.88 -34.96
N LYS A 57 -15.89 -4.11 -35.47
CA LYS A 57 -15.53 -5.33 -34.73
C LYS A 57 -14.67 -6.27 -35.56
N VAL A 58 -13.72 -6.93 -34.89
CA VAL A 58 -12.79 -7.92 -35.44
C VAL A 58 -12.96 -9.20 -34.63
N ASP A 59 -13.34 -10.29 -35.29
CA ASP A 59 -13.25 -11.62 -34.70
C ASP A 59 -11.78 -12.05 -34.69
N VAL A 60 -11.22 -12.30 -33.51
CA VAL A 60 -9.80 -12.61 -33.35
C VAL A 60 -9.42 -13.97 -33.93
N ASP A 61 -10.37 -14.91 -33.96
CA ASP A 61 -10.17 -16.26 -34.52
C ASP A 61 -10.18 -16.21 -36.06
N ALA A 62 -11.01 -15.33 -36.64
CA ALA A 62 -11.08 -15.15 -38.10
C ALA A 62 -9.97 -14.23 -38.67
N GLN A 63 -9.42 -13.34 -37.85
CA GLN A 63 -8.47 -12.30 -38.27
C GLN A 63 -7.18 -12.30 -37.43
N GLU A 64 -6.58 -13.48 -37.24
CA GLU A 64 -5.37 -13.68 -36.42
C GLU A 64 -4.25 -12.67 -36.74
N LYS A 65 -4.05 -12.32 -38.02
CA LYS A 65 -3.03 -11.35 -38.44
C LYS A 65 -3.25 -9.94 -37.86
N ILE A 66 -4.51 -9.47 -37.83
CA ILE A 66 -4.86 -8.18 -37.23
C ILE A 66 -4.63 -8.26 -35.72
N SER A 67 -5.11 -9.32 -35.08
CA SER A 67 -4.99 -9.53 -33.63
C SER A 67 -3.55 -9.64 -33.16
N ALA A 68 -2.69 -10.29 -33.93
CA ALA A 68 -1.25 -10.40 -33.66
C ALA A 68 -0.54 -9.04 -33.79
N GLU A 69 -0.82 -8.26 -34.85
CA GLU A 69 -0.23 -6.92 -35.04
C GLU A 69 -0.65 -5.95 -33.92
N VAL A 70 -1.93 -5.98 -33.52
CA VAL A 70 -2.46 -5.12 -32.45
C VAL A 70 -2.13 -5.67 -31.04
N GLY A 71 -1.47 -6.83 -30.97
CA GLY A 71 -1.03 -7.48 -29.74
C GLY A 71 -2.20 -7.82 -28.80
N ILE A 72 -3.30 -8.35 -29.34
CA ILE A 72 -4.46 -8.77 -28.57
C ILE A 72 -4.11 -10.05 -27.79
N GLN A 73 -4.24 -9.99 -26.46
CA GLN A 73 -3.87 -11.09 -25.54
C GLN A 73 -5.04 -11.55 -24.65
N ALA A 74 -6.18 -10.87 -24.74
CA ALA A 74 -7.39 -11.17 -23.98
C ALA A 74 -8.60 -10.55 -24.71
N MET A 75 -9.77 -11.19 -24.59
CA MET A 75 -11.00 -10.74 -25.22
C MET A 75 -12.11 -10.56 -24.15
N PRO A 76 -13.00 -9.58 -24.31
CA PRO A 76 -13.01 -8.55 -25.35
C PRO A 76 -11.89 -7.52 -25.10
N THR A 77 -11.34 -6.95 -26.16
CA THR A 77 -10.41 -5.81 -26.07
C THR A 77 -10.82 -4.76 -27.09
N PHE A 78 -10.99 -3.51 -26.65
CA PHE A 78 -11.35 -2.41 -27.53
C PHE A 78 -10.12 -1.54 -27.80
N VAL A 79 -9.87 -1.20 -29.05
CA VAL A 79 -8.74 -0.34 -29.45
C VAL A 79 -9.25 0.82 -30.30
N ILE A 80 -8.83 2.04 -29.94
CA ILE A 80 -9.13 3.26 -30.69
C ILE A 80 -7.94 3.57 -31.60
N PHE A 81 -8.20 3.78 -32.89
CA PHE A 81 -7.21 4.16 -33.89
C PHE A 81 -7.49 5.54 -34.49
N HIS A 82 -6.44 6.26 -34.84
CA HIS A 82 -6.50 7.49 -35.61
C HIS A 82 -5.17 7.70 -36.36
N LYS A 83 -5.21 7.97 -37.67
CA LYS A 83 -4.02 8.18 -38.53
C LYS A 83 -2.95 7.08 -38.37
N GLY A 84 -3.39 5.83 -38.36
CA GLY A 84 -2.56 4.62 -38.26
C GLY A 84 -2.08 4.27 -36.85
N GLN A 85 -2.33 5.10 -35.83
CA GLN A 85 -1.83 4.87 -34.47
C GLN A 85 -2.93 4.39 -33.51
N ALA A 86 -2.60 3.40 -32.68
CA ALA A 86 -3.45 2.94 -31.58
C ALA A 86 -3.37 3.93 -30.39
N VAL A 87 -4.40 4.76 -30.23
CA VAL A 87 -4.45 5.86 -29.25
C VAL A 87 -4.79 5.38 -27.84
N LYS A 88 -5.65 4.34 -27.71
CA LYS A 88 -6.08 3.79 -26.42
C LYS A 88 -6.49 2.32 -26.58
N LYS A 89 -6.19 1.50 -25.57
CA LYS A 89 -6.57 0.08 -25.47
C LYS A 89 -7.32 -0.16 -24.16
N ILE A 90 -8.48 -0.80 -24.23
CA ILE A 90 -9.35 -1.14 -23.08
C ILE A 90 -9.50 -2.66 -23.09
N VAL A 91 -9.02 -3.34 -22.05
CA VAL A 91 -9.07 -4.81 -21.96
C VAL A 91 -10.15 -5.24 -20.99
N GLY A 92 -10.97 -6.20 -21.41
CA GLY A 92 -12.07 -6.78 -20.63
C GLY A 92 -13.43 -6.09 -20.87
N ALA A 93 -14.50 -6.77 -20.48
CA ALA A 93 -15.87 -6.30 -20.59
C ALA A 93 -16.16 -5.20 -19.54
N ASN A 94 -15.75 -3.96 -19.82
CA ASN A 94 -15.93 -2.81 -18.93
C ASN A 94 -16.83 -1.74 -19.57
N PRO A 95 -18.15 -1.76 -19.31
CA PRO A 95 -19.09 -0.78 -19.85
C PRO A 95 -18.72 0.67 -19.51
N ASN A 96 -18.26 0.91 -18.27
CA ASN A 96 -17.95 2.25 -17.79
C ASN A 96 -16.75 2.86 -18.54
N ALA A 97 -15.74 2.04 -18.88
CA ALA A 97 -14.59 2.49 -19.67
C ALA A 97 -14.92 2.80 -21.14
N LEU A 98 -16.01 2.23 -21.68
CA LEU A 98 -16.54 2.53 -23.02
C LEU A 98 -17.53 3.70 -23.04
N GLN A 99 -18.22 3.95 -21.92
CA GLN A 99 -19.26 4.97 -21.78
C GLN A 99 -18.78 6.29 -21.14
N ASP A 100 -17.48 6.42 -20.83
CA ASP A 100 -16.87 7.63 -20.25
C ASP A 100 -16.90 8.80 -21.25
N ASN A 101 -18.07 9.43 -21.32
CA ASN A 101 -18.41 10.59 -22.13
C ASN A 101 -17.90 11.92 -21.52
N SER A 102 -16.89 11.87 -20.64
CA SER A 102 -16.34 13.08 -20.04
C SER A 102 -15.82 14.04 -21.11
N ALA A 103 -16.19 15.32 -21.02
CA ALA A 103 -15.77 16.35 -21.98
C ALA A 103 -14.23 16.50 -22.05
N SER A 104 -13.49 16.01 -21.04
CA SER A 104 -12.03 15.90 -21.05
C SER A 104 -11.49 14.91 -22.10
N PHE A 105 -12.17 13.79 -22.36
CA PHE A 105 -11.73 12.79 -23.33
C PHE A 105 -11.62 13.40 -24.74
N TRP A 106 -12.68 14.09 -25.18
CA TRP A 106 -12.74 14.76 -26.49
C TRP A 106 -11.85 16.01 -26.56
N SER A 107 -11.75 16.77 -25.47
CA SER A 107 -10.85 17.94 -25.40
C SER A 107 -9.38 17.53 -25.47
N MET A 108 -9.01 16.43 -24.82
CA MET A 108 -7.64 15.89 -24.83
C MET A 108 -7.24 15.39 -26.22
N LEU A 109 -8.17 14.76 -26.97
CA LEU A 109 -7.92 14.37 -28.36
C LEU A 109 -7.68 15.60 -29.26
N ALA A 110 -8.47 16.66 -29.10
CA ALA A 110 -8.27 17.92 -29.83
C ALA A 110 -6.92 18.61 -29.50
N VAL A 111 -6.49 18.55 -28.24
CA VAL A 111 -5.16 19.04 -27.82
C VAL A 111 -4.04 18.18 -28.41
N TYR A 112 -4.17 16.85 -28.43
CA TYR A 112 -3.16 15.95 -28.98
C TYR A 112 -2.99 16.14 -30.49
N VAL A 113 -4.10 16.27 -31.23
CA VAL A 113 -4.11 16.59 -32.68
C VAL A 113 -3.54 18.00 -32.95
N GLY A 114 -3.87 18.98 -32.10
CA GLY A 114 -3.33 20.35 -32.20
C GLY A 114 -1.82 20.45 -31.97
N ILE A 115 -1.25 19.59 -31.10
CA ILE A 115 0.19 19.55 -30.82
C ILE A 115 0.98 18.99 -32.02
N SER A 116 0.47 17.98 -32.75
CA SER A 116 1.12 17.49 -33.97
C SER A 116 1.17 18.54 -35.09
N LEU A 117 0.09 19.29 -35.29
CA LEU A 117 0.03 20.40 -36.27
C LEU A 117 1.04 21.52 -35.99
N LEU A 118 1.37 21.76 -34.72
CA LEU A 118 2.43 22.70 -34.32
C LEU A 118 3.84 22.17 -34.57
N TYR A 119 4.02 20.84 -34.60
CA TYR A 119 5.31 20.23 -34.96
C TYR A 119 5.56 20.24 -36.47
N GLU A 120 4.55 19.95 -37.29
CA GLU A 120 4.68 19.99 -38.76
C GLU A 120 4.90 21.41 -39.31
N THR A 121 4.25 22.42 -38.71
CA THR A 121 4.44 23.84 -39.06
C THR A 121 5.79 24.40 -38.60
N ALA A 122 6.44 23.81 -37.59
CA ALA A 122 7.79 24.15 -37.16
C ALA A 122 8.88 23.51 -38.05
N SER A 123 8.62 22.35 -38.66
CA SER A 123 9.58 21.64 -39.53
C SER A 123 9.62 22.14 -40.98
N ASN A 124 8.62 22.89 -41.45
CA ASN A 124 8.57 23.41 -42.82
C ASN A 124 8.84 24.93 -42.90
N ARG A 125 10.12 25.31 -42.92
CA ARG A 125 10.59 26.60 -43.48
C ARG A 125 11.74 26.36 -44.47
N PRO A 126 11.59 26.73 -45.76
CA PRO A 126 12.69 26.61 -46.72
C PRO A 126 13.78 27.64 -46.44
N GLY A 127 15.04 27.25 -46.63
CA GLY A 127 16.20 28.00 -46.15
C GLY A 127 16.59 29.24 -46.97
N ARG A 128 17.57 29.98 -46.44
CA ARG A 128 18.40 30.91 -47.20
C ARG A 128 19.87 30.69 -46.87
N HIS A 129 20.67 30.52 -47.91
CA HIS A 129 22.14 30.43 -47.85
C HIS A 129 22.73 31.64 -48.59
N THR A 130 23.86 32.15 -48.10
CA THR A 130 24.68 33.25 -48.68
C THR A 130 24.05 34.66 -48.59
N ARG A 131 24.81 35.76 -48.43
CA ARG A 131 26.26 36.00 -48.64
C ARG A 131 26.94 36.78 -47.50
N ASP A 132 28.25 36.60 -47.41
CA ASP A 132 29.28 37.42 -46.74
C ASP A 132 29.49 38.77 -47.48
N PRO A 133 30.46 39.66 -47.18
CA PRO A 133 31.18 39.99 -45.92
C PRO A 133 31.21 41.51 -45.62
N LEU A 134 30.92 41.98 -44.39
CA LEU A 134 31.33 43.34 -43.98
C LEU A 134 31.57 43.48 -42.46
N ILE A 135 32.56 44.31 -42.10
CA ILE A 135 32.92 44.77 -40.74
C ILE A 135 33.52 43.67 -39.84
N ARG A 136 34.66 43.18 -40.31
CA ARG A 136 35.80 42.83 -39.47
C ARG A 136 36.48 44.12 -38.99
N GLN A 137 35.89 44.86 -38.04
CA GLN A 137 36.55 46.00 -37.34
C GLN A 137 35.73 46.46 -36.12
N ALA A 138 36.15 46.06 -34.90
CA ALA A 138 35.87 46.69 -33.59
C ALA A 138 36.22 45.75 -32.41
N ARG A 139 37.45 45.22 -32.40
CA ARG A 139 38.07 44.66 -31.19
C ARG A 139 39.51 45.16 -31.14
N GLU A 140 39.73 46.20 -30.33
CA GLU A 140 40.97 46.65 -29.66
C GLU A 140 40.94 48.17 -29.46
N GLY A 141 41.23 48.67 -28.25
CA GLY A 141 41.50 50.12 -28.03
C GLY A 141 40.84 50.83 -26.83
N LYS A 142 41.45 50.66 -25.65
CA LYS A 142 41.68 51.65 -24.54
C LYS A 142 40.72 52.84 -24.27
N ARG A 143 40.40 52.98 -22.95
CA ARG A 143 40.34 54.21 -22.11
C ARG A 143 39.63 55.48 -22.63
N SER A 144 38.54 55.89 -21.94
CA SER A 144 38.50 57.10 -21.07
C SER A 144 37.10 57.37 -20.49
N ASP A 145 37.04 57.68 -19.20
CA ASP A 145 35.94 58.40 -18.50
C ASP A 145 35.93 59.88 -18.99
N PRO A 146 34.87 60.72 -18.82
CA PRO A 146 33.65 60.52 -18.02
C PRO A 146 32.30 60.88 -18.67
N HIS A 147 31.23 60.20 -18.24
CA HIS A 147 29.95 60.85 -17.90
C HIS A 147 29.05 59.93 -17.07
N LEU A 148 29.18 60.05 -15.75
CA LEU A 148 28.10 59.73 -14.82
C LEU A 148 26.88 60.66 -15.07
N ALA A 149 25.74 60.28 -14.49
CA ALA A 149 24.50 61.05 -14.36
C ALA A 149 23.57 61.14 -15.58
N SER A 150 22.82 60.06 -15.82
CA SER A 150 21.34 60.12 -15.76
C SER A 150 20.72 58.71 -15.72
N LEU A 151 19.46 58.63 -15.26
CA LEU A 151 18.58 57.44 -15.36
C LEU A 151 18.91 56.22 -14.46
N LEU A 152 19.21 56.48 -13.19
CA LEU A 152 18.93 55.56 -12.08
C LEU A 152 18.11 56.26 -10.97
N THR A 153 16.83 56.56 -11.23
CA THR A 153 15.86 56.97 -10.19
C THR A 153 14.41 56.98 -10.70
N SER A 154 13.64 55.90 -10.45
CA SER A 154 12.18 55.94 -10.16
C SER A 154 11.56 54.53 -10.10
N ALA A 155 11.36 53.97 -8.89
CA ALA A 155 10.28 53.02 -8.54
C ALA A 155 10.50 52.40 -7.14
N SER A 156 10.43 53.20 -6.07
CA SER A 156 10.58 52.66 -4.71
C SER A 156 9.91 53.51 -3.61
N THR A 157 8.59 53.72 -3.68
CA THR A 157 7.77 54.12 -2.52
C THR A 157 6.28 53.94 -2.76
N SER A 158 5.66 52.97 -2.08
CA SER A 158 4.34 53.11 -1.44
C SER A 158 4.07 51.85 -0.60
N ALA A 159 4.59 51.84 0.62
CA ALA A 159 4.25 50.87 1.64
C ALA A 159 4.19 51.58 2.99
N ALA A 160 3.23 51.16 3.83
CA ALA A 160 3.01 51.58 5.21
C ALA A 160 2.58 53.05 5.47
N GLN A 161 1.26 53.23 5.62
CA GLN A 161 0.76 54.01 6.76
C GLN A 161 -0.56 53.40 7.29
N VAL A 162 -0.95 53.76 8.51
CA VAL A 162 -2.05 53.20 9.33
C VAL A 162 -1.78 51.83 9.97
N ARG A 163 -1.22 51.90 11.19
CA ARG A 163 -1.28 50.88 12.25
C ARG A 163 -2.04 51.48 13.44
N ARG A 164 -2.78 50.65 14.20
CA ARG A 164 -3.62 50.96 15.41
C ARG A 164 -5.01 51.52 15.05
N SER A 165 -6.14 51.05 15.59
CA SER A 165 -6.44 50.56 16.95
C SER A 165 -7.76 49.75 17.04
N SER A 166 -8.04 49.23 18.25
CA SER A 166 -9.39 49.04 18.87
C SER A 166 -10.48 48.14 18.22
N SER A 167 -10.54 46.89 18.71
CA SER A 167 -11.67 46.28 19.47
C SER A 167 -13.09 46.09 18.89
N ARG A 168 -13.59 44.85 19.12
CA ARG A 168 -14.98 44.41 19.43
C ARG A 168 -16.07 44.39 18.34
N HIS A 169 -16.53 43.16 18.10
CA HIS A 169 -17.93 42.70 17.95
C HIS A 169 -18.75 42.99 16.68
N ALA A 170 -19.27 41.86 16.15
CA ALA A 170 -20.64 41.63 15.67
C ALA A 170 -21.02 41.89 14.18
N THR A 171 -21.76 40.89 13.66
CA THR A 171 -22.72 40.91 12.53
C THR A 171 -22.21 41.14 11.10
N GLY A 172 -22.92 40.50 10.14
CA GLY A 172 -23.10 41.10 8.81
C GLY A 172 -22.60 40.28 7.61
N SER A 173 -23.50 39.49 7.05
CA SER A 173 -23.45 38.84 5.74
C SER A 173 -23.19 39.75 4.52
N ASN A 174 -22.73 39.12 3.43
CA ASN A 174 -22.91 39.45 2.00
C ASN A 174 -21.89 40.34 1.26
N GLY A 175 -21.27 39.73 0.24
CA GLY A 175 -21.33 40.26 -1.13
C GLY A 175 -20.03 40.77 -1.74
N LEU A 176 -19.52 40.08 -2.76
CA LEU A 176 -19.54 40.59 -4.15
C LEU A 176 -18.93 39.58 -5.14
N ASP A 177 -19.79 38.80 -5.80
CA ASP A 177 -19.48 38.18 -7.09
C ASP A 177 -19.38 39.28 -8.16
N GLY A 178 -18.16 39.62 -8.58
CA GLY A 178 -17.89 40.78 -9.43
C GLY A 178 -17.30 40.49 -10.82
N LEU A 179 -17.05 39.22 -11.19
CA LEU A 179 -16.39 38.88 -12.46
C LEU A 179 -17.10 37.82 -13.34
N ALA A 180 -18.13 37.13 -12.83
CA ALA A 180 -18.81 36.06 -13.56
C ALA A 180 -20.00 36.53 -14.44
N LEU A 181 -20.41 37.79 -14.31
CA LEU A 181 -21.68 38.31 -14.85
C LEU A 181 -21.56 38.98 -16.24
N GLU A 182 -20.36 39.25 -16.73
CA GLU A 182 -20.16 39.90 -18.04
C GLU A 182 -20.23 38.92 -19.23
N LEU A 183 -19.96 37.63 -19.00
CA LEU A 183 -19.94 36.61 -20.07
C LEU A 183 -21.32 36.03 -20.42
N LEU A 184 -22.31 36.10 -19.51
CA LEU A 184 -23.65 35.52 -19.72
C LEU A 184 -24.67 36.50 -20.33
N ARG A 185 -24.26 37.73 -20.64
CA ARG A 185 -25.12 38.76 -21.25
C ARG A 185 -25.29 38.62 -22.79
N ARG A 186 -24.62 37.66 -23.44
CA ARG A 186 -24.59 37.53 -24.91
C ARG A 186 -25.59 36.54 -25.55
N LEU A 187 -26.37 35.78 -24.79
CA LEU A 187 -27.34 34.82 -25.34
C LEU A 187 -28.70 34.91 -24.63
N GLY A 188 -29.68 35.57 -25.26
CA GLY A 188 -31.09 35.50 -24.89
C GLY A 188 -31.75 34.19 -25.35
N THR A 189 -33.01 33.88 -25.02
CA THR A 189 -34.01 34.65 -24.25
C THR A 189 -35.21 33.76 -23.86
N HIS A 190 -36.03 34.24 -22.90
CA HIS A 190 -37.42 33.85 -22.59
C HIS A 190 -37.78 32.58 -21.78
N LYS A 191 -38.18 32.85 -20.52
CA LYS A 191 -39.17 32.13 -19.66
C LYS A 191 -40.57 32.77 -19.84
N PRO A 192 -41.67 32.12 -19.40
CA PRO A 192 -42.30 32.39 -18.07
C PRO A 192 -42.60 31.09 -17.25
N ARG A 193 -42.44 31.00 -15.92
CA ARG A 193 -43.34 31.40 -14.77
C ARG A 193 -44.58 30.46 -14.60
N THR A 194 -45.07 30.02 -13.42
CA THR A 194 -44.78 30.29 -11.97
C THR A 194 -45.53 29.30 -11.02
N CYS A 195 -45.03 29.08 -9.78
CA CYS A 195 -45.77 28.85 -8.49
C CYS A 195 -46.73 27.61 -8.32
N LEU A 196 -47.07 27.06 -7.12
CA LEU A 196 -46.66 27.22 -5.70
C LEU A 196 -47.14 26.01 -4.82
N THR A 197 -46.60 25.89 -3.59
CA THR A 197 -47.18 25.21 -2.38
C THR A 197 -47.26 23.68 -2.24
N TYR A 198 -47.50 23.23 -0.99
CA TYR A 198 -47.00 22.00 -0.34
C TYR A 198 -47.97 21.59 0.80
N ASP A 199 -48.38 20.32 0.94
CA ASP A 199 -48.90 19.74 2.22
C ASP A 199 -48.86 18.18 2.20
N SER A 200 -49.40 17.53 3.24
CA SER A 200 -48.73 16.38 3.89
C SER A 200 -49.60 15.14 4.23
N SER A 201 -48.89 14.00 4.35
CA SER A 201 -49.20 12.82 5.21
C SER A 201 -50.19 11.71 4.74
N PRO A 202 -50.07 10.46 5.28
CA PRO A 202 -50.65 9.19 4.74
C PRO A 202 -51.77 8.61 5.69
N PRO A 203 -52.17 7.29 5.78
CA PRO A 203 -51.67 6.03 5.16
C PRO A 203 -52.66 4.84 4.85
N SER A 204 -52.08 3.75 4.30
CA SER A 204 -52.25 2.32 4.73
C SER A 204 -53.04 1.25 3.92
N ARG A 205 -52.40 0.06 3.84
CA ARG A 205 -52.89 -1.35 3.73
C ARG A 205 -53.41 -1.93 2.38
N ARG A 206 -53.28 -3.28 2.28
CA ARG A 206 -53.39 -4.20 1.12
C ARG A 206 -54.57 -5.21 1.34
N PRO A 207 -54.74 -6.32 0.58
CA PRO A 207 -54.55 -6.62 -0.87
C PRO A 207 -55.80 -7.28 -1.54
N GLU A 208 -55.84 -7.42 -2.87
CA GLU A 208 -56.33 -8.64 -3.58
C GLU A 208 -55.99 -8.59 -5.09
N TYR A 209 -56.05 -9.75 -5.79
CA TYR A 209 -55.59 -9.96 -7.18
C TYR A 209 -56.75 -10.02 -8.20
N ILE A 210 -56.50 -9.63 -9.46
CA ILE A 210 -56.77 -10.38 -10.72
C ILE A 210 -56.34 -9.53 -11.95
N ASP A 211 -55.80 -10.19 -12.98
CA ASP A 211 -55.21 -9.58 -14.20
C ASP A 211 -56.23 -9.09 -15.25
N PHE A 212 -55.90 -8.03 -16.02
CA PHE A 212 -55.36 -8.17 -17.40
C PHE A 212 -55.07 -6.84 -18.14
N CYS A 213 -53.86 -6.76 -18.74
CA CYS A 213 -53.41 -6.05 -19.97
C CYS A 213 -53.61 -4.53 -20.26
N ILE A 214 -52.44 -3.89 -20.52
CA ILE A 214 -52.12 -2.86 -21.56
C ILE A 214 -52.81 -1.47 -21.39
N ASP A 215 -52.11 -0.36 -21.13
CA ASP A 215 -51.09 0.27 -22.00
C ASP A 215 -50.13 1.26 -21.24
N ARG A 216 -49.13 1.85 -21.92
CA ARG A 216 -48.07 2.72 -21.33
C ARG A 216 -48.56 4.14 -20.96
N PRO A 217 -47.95 4.84 -19.95
CA PRO A 217 -46.81 5.75 -20.28
C PRO A 217 -45.74 6.02 -19.16
N ARG A 218 -44.58 6.55 -19.61
CA ARG A 218 -43.65 7.57 -19.03
C ARG A 218 -43.78 8.00 -17.54
N VAL A 219 -42.73 8.32 -16.74
CA VAL A 219 -41.26 8.55 -16.92
C VAL A 219 -40.59 8.85 -15.54
N ARG A 220 -39.24 9.07 -15.50
CA ARG A 220 -38.45 9.89 -14.51
C ARG A 220 -37.94 9.18 -13.23
N LEU A 221 -36.83 9.57 -12.56
CA LEU A 221 -36.08 10.84 -12.37
C LEU A 221 -34.58 10.60 -11.92
N ILE A 222 -33.68 11.61 -12.08
CA ILE A 222 -32.56 12.03 -11.13
C ILE A 222 -31.31 11.10 -11.00
N PHE A 223 -30.02 11.52 -10.90
CA PHE A 223 -29.26 12.81 -10.82
C PHE A 223 -27.82 12.63 -11.43
N PRO A 224 -27.14 13.68 -11.95
CA PRO A 224 -25.67 13.83 -11.98
C PRO A 224 -25.19 14.61 -10.71
N PRO A 225 -23.91 15.06 -10.49
CA PRO A 225 -22.69 15.03 -11.33
C PRO A 225 -21.31 14.74 -10.63
N THR A 226 -20.31 14.27 -11.38
CA THR A 226 -18.86 14.65 -11.30
C THR A 226 -18.16 14.01 -12.53
N ILE A 227 -17.39 14.67 -13.40
CA ILE A 227 -16.21 15.56 -13.27
C ILE A 227 -14.89 14.79 -13.04
N LEU A 228 -13.97 14.95 -14.03
CA LEU A 228 -12.50 15.08 -14.01
C LEU A 228 -11.71 14.47 -12.82
N ALA A 229 -10.50 13.94 -12.97
CA ALA A 229 -9.67 13.51 -14.11
C ALA A 229 -8.36 12.95 -13.53
N SER A 230 -7.68 12.03 -14.20
CA SER A 230 -6.21 11.94 -14.13
C SER A 230 -5.60 11.07 -15.23
N SER A 231 -4.57 11.63 -15.87
CA SER A 231 -3.68 11.01 -16.84
C SER A 231 -2.59 10.17 -16.18
N LEU A 232 -2.17 9.06 -16.81
CA LEU A 232 -0.81 8.50 -16.64
C LEU A 232 -0.26 7.92 -17.97
N PRO A 233 1.08 7.79 -18.13
CA PRO A 233 1.76 7.64 -19.43
C PRO A 233 2.22 6.22 -19.80
N ALA A 234 2.85 6.11 -20.97
CA ALA A 234 3.34 4.87 -21.62
C ALA A 234 4.78 4.44 -21.23
N PRO A 235 5.19 3.18 -21.51
CA PRO A 235 6.54 2.64 -21.25
C PRO A 235 7.48 2.65 -22.48
N PRO A 236 8.81 2.49 -22.31
CA PRO A 236 9.78 2.41 -23.41
C PRO A 236 10.04 0.96 -23.90
N LEU A 237 10.38 0.82 -25.20
CA LEU A 237 10.86 -0.43 -25.80
C LEU A 237 12.36 -0.67 -25.55
N SER A 238 12.74 -1.95 -25.51
CA SER A 238 14.14 -2.42 -25.63
C SER A 238 14.27 -3.34 -26.84
N VAL A 239 15.26 -3.10 -27.70
CA VAL A 239 15.52 -3.91 -28.92
C VAL A 239 16.44 -5.08 -28.58
N LEU A 240 16.04 -6.29 -28.98
CA LEU A 240 16.83 -7.52 -28.85
C LEU A 240 17.49 -7.85 -30.20
N LEU A 241 18.82 -7.90 -30.24
CA LEU A 241 19.57 -8.45 -31.40
C LEU A 241 19.96 -9.89 -31.10
N ILE A 242 19.63 -10.79 -32.03
CA ILE A 242 19.99 -12.21 -31.99
C ILE A 242 21.12 -12.45 -32.99
N SER A 243 22.20 -13.11 -32.57
CA SER A 243 23.10 -13.82 -33.49
C SER A 243 23.30 -15.26 -33.02
N LYS A 244 23.07 -16.20 -33.93
CA LYS A 244 23.59 -17.57 -33.82
C LYS A 244 24.87 -17.63 -34.67
N ASP A 245 25.91 -18.28 -34.17
CA ASP A 245 26.35 -19.58 -34.70
C ASP A 245 27.65 -20.06 -34.03
N LEU A 246 27.96 -21.34 -34.22
CA LEU A 246 28.89 -22.16 -33.45
C LEU A 246 30.03 -22.69 -34.32
N HIS A 247 31.30 -22.52 -33.91
CA HIS A 247 32.33 -23.58 -33.74
C HIS A 247 33.80 -23.09 -33.79
N PRO A 248 34.78 -23.86 -33.26
CA PRO A 248 36.11 -23.35 -32.90
C PRO A 248 37.28 -23.94 -33.73
N ILE A 249 38.36 -23.18 -33.92
CA ILE A 249 39.67 -23.68 -34.42
C ILE A 249 40.83 -23.02 -33.63
N ALA A 250 41.94 -23.76 -33.54
CA ALA A 250 43.07 -23.58 -32.62
C ALA A 250 44.08 -22.43 -32.91
N THR A 251 44.87 -22.12 -31.87
CA THR A 251 46.27 -21.60 -31.83
C THR A 251 46.89 -20.85 -33.03
N THR A 252 47.57 -19.73 -32.74
CA THR A 252 49.06 -19.56 -32.93
C THR A 252 49.57 -18.30 -32.18
N LYS A 253 50.89 -18.27 -31.89
CA LYS A 253 51.62 -17.23 -31.14
C LYS A 253 51.92 -15.95 -31.94
N ASN A 254 52.30 -14.89 -31.19
CA ASN A 254 53.15 -13.75 -31.56
C ASN A 254 52.65 -12.74 -32.62
N PHE A 255 52.51 -11.47 -32.23
CA PHE A 255 53.44 -10.40 -32.69
C PHE A 255 53.32 -9.13 -31.82
N ILE A 256 54.46 -8.49 -31.55
CA ILE A 256 54.54 -7.18 -30.86
C ILE A 256 55.22 -6.20 -31.83
N HIS A 257 54.52 -5.16 -32.32
CA HIS A 257 55.04 -3.78 -32.28
C HIS A 257 54.05 -2.69 -32.77
N ASN A 258 54.04 -1.56 -32.05
CA ASN A 258 53.80 -0.18 -32.47
C ASN A 258 52.74 0.18 -33.54
N VAL A 259 51.57 0.68 -33.07
CA VAL A 259 50.95 1.88 -33.68
C VAL A 259 50.59 2.92 -32.60
N ARG A 260 50.94 4.17 -32.93
CA ARG A 260 50.91 5.41 -32.14
C ARG A 260 49.65 5.66 -31.28
N ARG A 261 49.89 6.19 -30.08
CA ARG A 261 48.91 6.86 -29.20
C ARG A 261 48.00 7.83 -29.96
N ARG A 262 46.68 7.60 -29.93
CA ARG A 262 45.65 8.64 -30.04
C ARG A 262 44.72 8.55 -28.84
N ARG A 263 44.63 9.62 -28.04
CA ARG A 263 43.64 9.74 -26.96
C ARG A 263 42.23 9.80 -27.57
N PRO A 264 41.25 9.00 -27.11
CA PRO A 264 39.85 9.28 -27.39
C PRO A 264 39.45 10.65 -26.80
N ARG A 265 38.65 11.42 -27.52
CA ARG A 265 38.09 12.68 -27.02
C ARG A 265 36.99 12.36 -26.01
N ALA A 266 37.07 12.93 -24.80
CA ALA A 266 36.07 12.82 -23.74
C ALA A 266 34.77 13.60 -24.07
N ARG A 267 34.03 13.14 -25.10
CA ARG A 267 32.77 13.78 -25.54
C ARG A 267 31.63 12.81 -25.89
N THR A 268 31.86 11.50 -25.88
CA THR A 268 30.82 10.49 -26.06
C THR A 268 30.20 10.01 -24.74
N ASP A 269 30.99 9.98 -23.65
CA ASP A 269 30.53 9.44 -22.36
C ASP A 269 29.45 10.33 -21.70
N HIS A 270 29.50 11.65 -21.94
CA HIS A 270 28.51 12.60 -21.42
C HIS A 270 27.12 12.48 -22.08
N LEU A 271 27.02 11.96 -23.31
CA LEU A 271 25.73 11.80 -23.99
C LEU A 271 25.00 10.51 -23.58
N LEU A 272 25.74 9.44 -23.28
CA LEU A 272 25.16 8.23 -22.68
C LEU A 272 24.84 8.41 -21.19
N ALA A 273 25.64 9.19 -20.45
CA ALA A 273 25.32 9.54 -19.06
C ALA A 273 24.02 10.36 -18.91
N ALA A 274 23.65 11.17 -19.91
CA ALA A 274 22.42 11.96 -19.90
C ALA A 274 21.14 11.14 -20.10
N ALA A 275 21.24 9.94 -20.71
CA ALA A 275 20.09 9.07 -20.99
C ALA A 275 19.68 8.17 -19.80
N SER A 276 20.48 8.15 -18.72
CA SER A 276 20.21 7.40 -17.48
C SER A 276 20.05 8.34 -16.28
N ALA A 277 19.42 9.50 -16.50
CA ALA A 277 18.93 10.32 -15.40
C ALA A 277 17.93 9.48 -14.59
N ILE A 278 18.30 9.10 -13.36
CA ILE A 278 17.35 8.49 -12.44
C ILE A 278 16.29 9.55 -12.18
N LEU A 279 15.05 9.32 -12.66
CA LEU A 279 13.89 10.14 -12.35
C LEU A 279 13.44 9.83 -10.92
N PHE A 280 14.33 10.16 -9.99
CA PHE A 280 14.12 10.12 -8.56
C PHE A 280 13.57 11.48 -8.12
N ARG A 281 12.40 11.48 -7.48
CA ARG A 281 11.83 12.69 -6.88
C ARG A 281 11.40 12.37 -5.45
N SER A 282 12.08 12.99 -4.49
CA SER A 282 11.51 13.16 -3.14
C SER A 282 10.55 14.35 -3.16
N THR A 283 9.32 14.17 -2.70
CA THR A 283 8.35 15.26 -2.48
C THR A 283 8.16 15.60 -1.00
N GLY A 284 8.63 14.72 -0.10
CA GLY A 284 8.60 14.96 1.34
C GLY A 284 9.59 16.06 1.75
N LYS A 285 9.19 16.90 2.72
CA LYS A 285 10.05 17.93 3.30
C LYS A 285 11.14 17.27 4.14
N ILE A 286 12.40 17.58 3.86
CA ILE A 286 13.55 17.06 4.61
C ILE A 286 13.88 18.05 5.73
N GLU A 287 13.93 17.57 6.98
CA GLU A 287 14.23 18.39 8.16
C GLU A 287 15.34 17.78 9.02
N GLY A 288 16.14 18.63 9.67
CA GLY A 288 17.20 18.22 10.59
C GLY A 288 18.10 17.11 10.03
N ASP A 289 18.25 16.04 10.82
CA ASP A 289 19.13 14.91 10.51
C ASP A 289 18.60 13.98 9.39
N GLN A 290 17.36 14.16 8.90
CA GLN A 290 16.79 13.33 7.83
C GLN A 290 17.61 13.41 6.53
N ALA A 291 18.28 14.54 6.28
CA ALA A 291 19.20 14.70 5.16
C ALA A 291 20.39 13.70 5.20
N SER A 292 20.77 13.22 6.39
CA SER A 292 21.81 12.20 6.57
C SER A 292 21.34 10.79 6.19
N ILE A 293 20.02 10.56 6.09
CA ILE A 293 19.41 9.30 5.68
C ILE A 293 19.18 9.29 4.16
N LEU A 294 18.74 10.42 3.58
CA LEU A 294 18.41 10.54 2.16
C LEU A 294 19.61 10.95 1.30
N THR A 295 20.77 10.29 1.50
CA THR A 295 22.00 10.58 0.74
C THR A 295 21.90 10.08 -0.71
N PRO A 296 22.61 10.68 -1.69
CA PRO A 296 22.56 10.26 -3.08
C PRO A 296 22.83 8.76 -3.30
N GLU A 297 23.68 8.15 -2.49
CA GLU A 297 24.03 6.73 -2.53
C GLU A 297 22.90 5.84 -2.02
N ALA A 298 22.25 6.24 -0.91
CA ALA A 298 21.08 5.56 -0.37
C ALA A 298 19.90 5.65 -1.36
N LEU A 299 19.67 6.82 -1.95
CA LEU A 299 18.62 7.02 -2.96
C LEU A 299 18.88 6.23 -4.25
N LYS A 300 20.16 6.12 -4.67
CA LYS A 300 20.55 5.25 -5.78
C LYS A 300 20.29 3.78 -5.47
N PHE A 301 20.59 3.33 -4.25
CA PHE A 301 20.28 1.96 -3.81
C PHE A 301 18.76 1.69 -3.80
N LEU A 302 17.96 2.61 -3.27
CA LEU A 302 16.49 2.53 -3.32
C LEU A 302 15.96 2.45 -4.76
N ALA A 303 16.52 3.24 -5.69
CA ALA A 303 16.14 3.17 -7.10
C ALA A 303 16.49 1.82 -7.75
N VAL A 304 17.61 1.18 -7.36
CA VAL A 304 17.93 -0.19 -7.77
C VAL A 304 16.90 -1.17 -7.23
N LEU A 305 16.57 -1.12 -5.93
CA LEU A 305 15.53 -1.98 -5.34
C LEU A 305 14.18 -1.83 -6.07
N HIS A 306 13.73 -0.60 -6.31
CA HIS A 306 12.46 -0.35 -7.02
C HIS A 306 12.44 -1.00 -8.41
N ARG A 307 13.47 -0.72 -9.22
CA ARG A 307 13.58 -1.19 -10.61
C ARG A 307 13.73 -2.72 -10.71
N SER A 308 14.34 -3.35 -9.72
CA SER A 308 14.50 -4.80 -9.66
C SER A 308 13.24 -5.54 -9.21
N PHE A 309 12.41 -4.94 -8.34
CA PHE A 309 11.44 -5.69 -7.55
C PHE A 309 9.99 -5.17 -7.53
N ASP A 310 9.71 -3.90 -7.89
CA ASP A 310 8.34 -3.39 -7.82
C ASP A 310 7.40 -4.10 -8.82
N SER A 311 7.87 -4.43 -10.02
CA SER A 311 7.09 -5.22 -11.00
C SER A 311 6.64 -6.57 -10.45
N THR A 312 7.52 -7.28 -9.75
CA THR A 312 7.20 -8.53 -9.03
C THR A 312 6.23 -8.27 -7.89
N ARG A 313 6.44 -7.22 -7.08
CA ARG A 313 5.50 -6.82 -6.01
C ARG A 313 4.09 -6.58 -6.55
N GLN A 314 3.95 -5.75 -7.59
CA GLN A 314 2.65 -5.46 -8.22
C GLN A 314 1.98 -6.73 -8.76
N SER A 315 2.77 -7.66 -9.32
CA SER A 315 2.26 -8.93 -9.83
C SER A 315 1.74 -9.84 -8.69
N LEU A 316 2.41 -9.86 -7.54
CA LEU A 316 1.96 -10.59 -6.35
C LEU A 316 0.73 -9.95 -5.70
N LEU A 317 0.68 -8.61 -5.59
CA LEU A 317 -0.53 -7.89 -5.16
C LEU A 317 -1.72 -8.17 -6.10
N LYS A 318 -1.48 -8.28 -7.41
CA LYS A 318 -2.52 -8.71 -8.36
C LYS A 318 -2.92 -10.18 -8.15
N ALA A 319 -1.97 -11.06 -7.84
CA ALA A 319 -2.26 -12.46 -7.51
C ALA A 319 -3.13 -12.58 -6.25
N ARG A 320 -2.93 -11.74 -5.21
CA ARG A 320 -3.84 -11.66 -4.04
C ARG A 320 -5.28 -11.35 -4.46
N GLN A 321 -5.49 -10.36 -5.34
CA GLN A 321 -6.84 -10.02 -5.86
C GLN A 321 -7.48 -11.20 -6.61
N LEU A 322 -6.70 -11.90 -7.46
CA LEU A 322 -7.19 -13.07 -8.20
C LEU A 322 -7.52 -14.25 -7.27
N ARG A 323 -6.73 -14.44 -6.21
CA ARG A 323 -6.98 -15.44 -5.16
C ARG A 323 -8.24 -15.11 -4.37
N GLN A 324 -8.44 -13.84 -3.98
CA GLN A 324 -9.67 -13.37 -3.33
C GLN A 324 -10.92 -13.61 -4.19
N ALA A 325 -10.86 -13.32 -5.50
CA ALA A 325 -11.99 -13.56 -6.40
C ALA A 325 -12.41 -15.03 -6.47
N ARG A 326 -11.48 -15.98 -6.25
CA ARG A 326 -11.80 -17.41 -6.11
C ARG A 326 -12.47 -17.71 -4.78
N PHE A 327 -12.01 -17.11 -3.68
CA PHE A 327 -12.64 -17.27 -2.36
C PHE A 327 -14.05 -16.67 -2.32
N ASP A 328 -14.27 -15.51 -2.96
CA ASP A 328 -15.60 -14.93 -3.15
C ASP A 328 -16.53 -15.84 -3.96
N GLY A 329 -15.96 -16.64 -4.88
CA GLY A 329 -16.65 -17.69 -5.63
C GLY A 329 -16.84 -19.01 -4.88
N GLY A 330 -16.52 -19.08 -3.59
CA GLY A 330 -16.74 -20.25 -2.73
C GLY A 330 -15.54 -21.20 -2.58
N ALA A 331 -14.37 -20.89 -3.15
CA ALA A 331 -13.15 -21.65 -2.85
C ALA A 331 -12.67 -21.39 -1.42
N LEU A 332 -12.01 -22.38 -0.81
CA LEU A 332 -11.39 -22.24 0.51
C LEU A 332 -9.85 -22.31 0.40
N PRO A 333 -9.10 -21.71 1.34
CA PRO A 333 -7.66 -21.97 1.49
C PRO A 333 -7.38 -23.45 1.81
N ASP A 334 -6.32 -24.01 1.25
CA ASP A 334 -5.85 -25.38 1.50
C ASP A 334 -4.33 -25.46 1.25
N PHE A 335 -3.69 -26.54 1.73
CA PHE A 335 -2.28 -26.82 1.50
C PHE A 335 -2.01 -27.16 0.04
N LEU A 336 -1.02 -26.49 -0.56
CA LEU A 336 -0.70 -26.64 -1.98
C LEU A 336 -0.20 -28.06 -2.32
N PRO A 337 -0.85 -28.82 -3.24
CA PRO A 337 -0.37 -30.15 -3.64
C PRO A 337 0.99 -30.12 -4.33
N GLU A 338 1.25 -29.10 -5.16
CA GLU A 338 2.48 -28.96 -5.97
C GLU A 338 3.75 -28.84 -5.12
N THR A 339 3.68 -28.24 -3.93
CA THR A 339 4.80 -28.08 -2.99
C THR A 339 4.86 -29.17 -1.91
N ALA A 340 4.01 -30.21 -1.99
CA ALA A 340 4.03 -31.30 -0.99
C ALA A 340 5.42 -31.97 -0.85
N HIS A 341 6.23 -31.97 -1.91
CA HIS A 341 7.61 -32.44 -1.88
C HIS A 341 8.55 -31.61 -0.98
N ILE A 342 8.27 -30.31 -0.77
CA ILE A 342 8.99 -29.46 0.19
C ILE A 342 8.60 -29.87 1.61
N ARG A 343 7.27 -29.98 1.87
CA ARG A 343 6.73 -30.33 3.19
C ARG A 343 7.16 -31.72 3.65
N ASN A 344 7.10 -32.70 2.75
CA ASN A 344 7.38 -34.10 3.06
C ASN A 344 8.87 -34.44 3.09
N ASN A 345 9.76 -33.53 2.68
CA ASN A 345 11.20 -33.73 2.78
C ASN A 345 11.71 -33.39 4.20
N PRO A 346 12.23 -34.35 4.99
CA PRO A 346 12.75 -34.12 6.33
C PRO A 346 14.21 -33.61 6.36
N THR A 347 14.94 -33.64 5.24
CA THR A 347 16.40 -33.42 5.23
C THR A 347 16.80 -31.94 5.25
N TRP A 348 15.88 -31.03 4.98
CA TRP A 348 16.16 -29.60 4.94
C TRP A 348 15.71 -28.88 6.22
N GLN A 349 16.55 -27.93 6.65
CA GLN A 349 16.32 -26.98 7.73
C GLN A 349 16.70 -25.58 7.24
N CYS A 350 16.32 -24.55 7.99
CA CYS A 350 16.81 -23.20 7.75
C CYS A 350 18.24 -23.02 8.27
N ALA A 351 18.83 -21.85 8.00
CA ALA A 351 20.09 -21.43 8.60
C ALA A 351 19.98 -21.37 10.13
N PRO A 352 21.08 -21.68 10.86
CA PRO A 352 21.08 -21.61 12.33
C PRO A 352 20.85 -20.17 12.82
N PRO A 353 20.37 -20.00 14.07
CA PRO A 353 20.15 -18.69 14.67
C PRO A 353 21.39 -17.80 14.60
N ALA A 354 21.20 -16.56 14.12
CA ALA A 354 22.27 -15.57 14.08
C ALA A 354 22.60 -15.01 15.48
N PRO A 355 23.73 -14.30 15.65
CA PRO A 355 24.10 -13.70 16.93
C PRO A 355 22.97 -12.85 17.54
N GLY A 356 22.62 -13.12 18.79
CA GLY A 356 21.51 -12.44 19.47
C GLY A 356 20.10 -12.94 19.13
N LEU A 357 19.93 -13.91 18.22
CA LEU A 357 18.63 -14.52 17.88
C LEU A 357 18.47 -15.97 18.38
N ARG A 358 19.44 -16.50 19.14
CA ARG A 358 19.39 -17.85 19.71
C ARG A 358 18.42 -17.97 20.90
N ASP A 359 18.33 -16.91 21.71
CA ASP A 359 17.39 -16.78 22.82
C ASP A 359 16.54 -15.54 22.58
N ARG A 360 15.23 -15.74 22.54
CA ARG A 360 14.23 -14.72 22.17
C ARG A 360 13.03 -14.75 23.11
N ARG A 361 13.23 -15.25 24.34
CA ARG A 361 12.15 -15.61 25.28
C ARG A 361 11.12 -14.50 25.53
N VAL A 362 11.57 -13.24 25.52
CA VAL A 362 10.69 -12.07 25.56
C VAL A 362 11.17 -11.03 24.57
N GLU A 363 10.27 -10.60 23.71
CA GLU A 363 10.45 -9.51 22.76
C GLU A 363 9.51 -8.37 23.12
N ILE A 364 10.01 -7.14 23.11
CA ILE A 364 9.17 -5.95 23.20
C ILE A 364 8.91 -5.38 21.81
N THR A 365 7.69 -4.94 21.52
CA THR A 365 7.35 -4.26 20.27
C THR A 365 7.09 -2.78 20.53
N GLY A 366 7.37 -1.91 19.57
CA GLY A 366 6.95 -0.52 19.68
C GLY A 366 7.43 0.38 18.54
N PRO A 367 6.81 1.57 18.42
CA PRO A 367 7.04 2.49 17.32
C PRO A 367 8.44 3.12 17.39
N VAL A 368 8.84 3.73 16.27
CA VAL A 368 10.19 4.26 16.03
C VAL A 368 10.45 5.65 16.62
N ASP A 369 9.55 6.14 17.49
CA ASP A 369 9.71 7.38 18.25
C ASP A 369 10.93 7.33 19.18
N ARG A 370 11.78 8.37 19.13
CA ARG A 370 13.08 8.43 19.82
C ARG A 370 13.07 8.00 21.29
N LYS A 371 12.10 8.49 22.06
CA LYS A 371 11.90 8.14 23.48
C LYS A 371 11.48 6.68 23.68
N MET A 372 10.65 6.14 22.78
CA MET A 372 10.17 4.77 22.85
C MET A 372 11.27 3.78 22.48
N VAL A 373 12.06 4.07 21.44
CA VAL A 373 13.25 3.30 21.04
C VAL A 373 14.21 3.12 22.22
N ILE A 374 14.56 4.20 22.94
CA ILE A 374 15.44 4.12 24.11
C ILE A 374 14.82 3.25 25.22
N ASN A 375 13.53 3.44 25.53
CA ASN A 375 12.85 2.69 26.58
C ASN A 375 12.73 1.19 26.25
N ALA A 376 12.45 0.85 24.99
CA ALA A 376 12.31 -0.52 24.52
C ALA A 376 13.66 -1.26 24.53
N LEU A 377 14.71 -0.64 23.99
CA LEU A 377 16.08 -1.18 24.06
C LEU A 377 16.55 -1.38 25.50
N ASN A 378 16.20 -0.48 26.42
CA ASN A 378 16.57 -0.57 27.84
C ASN A 378 15.65 -1.48 28.68
N SER A 379 14.58 -2.04 28.12
CA SER A 379 13.49 -2.68 28.86
C SER A 379 13.88 -3.95 29.63
N GLY A 380 14.94 -4.63 29.20
CA GLY A 380 15.31 -5.97 29.69
C GLY A 380 14.76 -7.12 28.85
N ALA A 381 13.99 -6.83 27.78
CA ALA A 381 13.66 -7.84 26.77
C ALA A 381 14.93 -8.32 26.05
N TYR A 382 14.90 -9.54 25.50
CA TYR A 382 16.00 -10.09 24.72
C TYR A 382 16.11 -9.39 23.36
N THR A 383 14.96 -9.08 22.77
CA THR A 383 14.88 -8.37 21.49
C THR A 383 13.85 -7.23 21.54
N TYR A 384 14.02 -6.27 20.63
CA TYR A 384 13.10 -5.16 20.39
C TYR A 384 12.76 -5.11 18.91
N MET A 385 11.46 -5.25 18.59
CA MET A 385 10.94 -4.97 17.26
C MET A 385 10.59 -3.49 17.15
N ALA A 386 11.47 -2.73 16.49
CA ALA A 386 11.22 -1.35 16.10
C ALA A 386 10.33 -1.31 14.85
N ASP A 387 9.18 -0.66 14.99
CA ASP A 387 8.07 -0.85 14.07
C ASP A 387 7.78 0.39 13.20
N PHE A 388 7.91 0.23 11.88
CA PHE A 388 7.48 1.20 10.86
C PHE A 388 6.08 0.88 10.30
N GLU A 389 5.47 -0.22 10.77
CA GLU A 389 4.18 -0.72 10.30
C GLU A 389 3.05 -0.41 11.31
N ASP A 390 2.26 -1.38 11.78
CA ASP A 390 0.95 -1.11 12.39
C ASP A 390 0.93 -0.19 13.63
N SER A 391 2.01 -0.10 14.41
CA SER A 391 2.10 0.81 15.57
C SER A 391 2.65 2.21 15.21
N THR A 392 3.03 2.44 13.96
CA THR A 392 3.51 3.73 13.44
C THR A 392 2.55 4.25 12.38
N SER A 393 1.97 5.43 12.62
CA SER A 393 1.25 6.14 11.55
C SER A 393 2.30 6.59 10.52
N PRO A 394 2.22 6.16 9.25
CA PRO A 394 3.30 6.27 8.28
C PRO A 394 3.35 7.66 7.61
N THR A 395 3.34 8.72 8.44
CA THR A 395 3.66 10.08 8.00
C THR A 395 5.13 10.14 7.58
N TRP A 396 5.45 10.99 6.60
CA TRP A 396 6.81 11.17 6.13
C TRP A 396 7.81 11.45 7.26
N ALA A 397 7.42 12.33 8.20
CA ALA A 397 8.22 12.67 9.37
C ALA A 397 8.50 11.45 10.27
N ASN A 398 7.47 10.71 10.68
CA ASN A 398 7.62 9.52 11.54
C ASN A 398 8.57 8.48 10.93
N LEU A 399 8.46 8.26 9.62
CA LEU A 399 9.27 7.30 8.90
C LEU A 399 10.73 7.76 8.78
N MET A 400 10.98 9.01 8.38
CA MET A 400 12.35 9.53 8.24
C MET A 400 13.05 9.73 9.60
N ASP A 401 12.34 10.25 10.60
CA ASP A 401 12.84 10.36 11.97
C ASP A 401 13.07 8.98 12.59
N GLY A 402 12.23 8.00 12.26
CA GLY A 402 12.43 6.60 12.62
C GLY A 402 13.76 6.06 12.12
N GLN A 403 14.10 6.31 10.85
CA GLN A 403 15.41 5.92 10.28
C GLN A 403 16.58 6.64 10.95
N VAL A 404 16.44 7.94 11.26
CA VAL A 404 17.41 8.70 12.08
C VAL A 404 17.59 8.05 13.45
N ASN A 405 16.50 7.70 14.13
CA ASN A 405 16.52 7.09 15.46
C ASN A 405 17.15 5.69 15.44
N MET A 406 16.87 4.87 14.41
CA MET A 406 17.53 3.56 14.25
C MET A 406 19.05 3.73 14.09
N ARG A 407 19.48 4.65 13.21
CA ARG A 407 20.90 4.93 13.00
C ARG A 407 21.59 5.47 14.25
N ALA A 408 20.93 6.35 15.00
CA ALA A 408 21.45 6.86 16.26
C ALA A 408 21.50 5.77 17.35
N ALA A 409 20.53 4.86 17.40
CA ALA A 409 20.51 3.75 18.36
C ALA A 409 21.65 2.76 18.12
N ILE A 410 21.88 2.40 16.85
CA ILE A 410 22.92 1.46 16.43
C ILE A 410 24.32 2.06 16.64
N ASN A 411 24.52 3.35 16.29
CA ASN A 411 25.75 4.09 16.62
C ASN A 411 25.86 4.47 18.11
N ARG A 412 24.89 4.07 18.94
CA ARG A 412 24.83 4.31 20.39
C ARG A 412 24.86 5.80 20.79
N SER A 413 24.50 6.69 19.88
CA SER A 413 24.40 8.14 20.04
C SER A 413 22.98 8.65 20.28
N ILE A 414 21.97 7.76 20.32
CA ILE A 414 20.59 8.15 20.63
C ILE A 414 20.45 8.58 22.10
N ASP A 415 19.87 9.77 22.27
CA ASP A 415 19.49 10.34 23.55
C ASP A 415 18.15 11.10 23.44
N PHE A 416 17.52 11.40 24.57
CA PHE A 416 16.32 12.22 24.60
C PHE A 416 16.24 13.00 25.91
N LYS A 417 15.77 14.26 25.85
CA LYS A 417 15.65 15.15 27.02
C LYS A 417 14.25 15.75 27.07
N VAL A 418 13.56 15.55 28.19
CA VAL A 418 12.25 16.17 28.46
C VAL A 418 12.10 16.39 29.97
N ASN A 419 11.58 17.55 30.38
CA ASN A 419 11.27 17.87 31.78
C ASN A 419 12.43 17.53 32.76
N ASN A 420 13.65 17.97 32.42
CA ASN A 420 14.92 17.70 33.12
C ASN A 420 15.31 16.22 33.28
N LYS A 421 14.61 15.27 32.64
CA LYS A 421 15.01 13.86 32.56
C LYS A 421 15.77 13.62 31.26
N GLU A 422 16.94 12.99 31.38
CA GLU A 422 17.74 12.51 30.26
C GLU A 422 17.56 11.00 30.10
N TYR A 423 17.33 10.56 28.87
CA TYR A 423 17.19 9.16 28.48
C TYR A 423 18.34 8.81 27.53
N LYS A 424 19.07 7.74 27.83
CA LYS A 424 20.21 7.22 27.05
C LYS A 424 20.18 5.69 27.06
N LEU A 425 20.87 5.05 26.12
CA LEU A 425 21.01 3.60 26.13
C LEU A 425 21.88 3.11 27.31
N LYS A 426 21.49 1.98 27.90
CA LYS A 426 22.36 1.18 28.78
C LYS A 426 23.62 0.72 28.02
N PRO A 427 24.70 0.32 28.72
CA PRO A 427 25.92 -0.22 28.09
C PRO A 427 25.67 -1.34 27.07
N GLN A 428 26.60 -1.53 26.14
CA GLN A 428 26.50 -2.60 25.13
C GLN A 428 26.41 -3.97 25.82
N GLY A 429 25.57 -4.86 25.29
CA GLY A 429 25.22 -6.14 25.93
C GLY A 429 24.15 -6.05 27.03
N GLN A 430 23.71 -4.84 27.43
CA GLN A 430 22.58 -4.64 28.36
C GLN A 430 21.33 -4.03 27.69
N THR A 431 21.33 -3.97 26.35
CA THR A 431 20.22 -3.51 25.52
C THR A 431 19.67 -4.67 24.70
N ALA A 432 18.37 -4.70 24.48
CA ALA A 432 17.71 -5.68 23.61
C ALA A 432 18.30 -5.66 22.19
N VAL A 433 18.33 -6.82 21.53
CA VAL A 433 18.74 -6.95 20.12
C VAL A 433 17.68 -6.33 19.21
N LEU A 434 18.09 -5.44 18.31
CA LEU A 434 17.18 -4.71 17.44
C LEU A 434 16.76 -5.54 16.21
N LEU A 435 15.46 -5.60 15.96
CA LEU A 435 14.86 -6.04 14.69
C LEU A 435 13.95 -4.93 14.16
N VAL A 436 13.87 -4.76 12.84
CA VAL A 436 12.99 -3.77 12.21
C VAL A 436 11.80 -4.44 11.51
N ARG A 437 10.58 -3.99 11.79
CA ARG A 437 9.38 -4.33 11.01
C ARG A 437 9.12 -3.21 9.98
N PRO A 438 9.40 -3.43 8.67
CA PRO A 438 9.05 -2.48 7.62
C PRO A 438 7.57 -2.60 7.28
N ARG A 439 7.00 -1.61 6.59
CA ARG A 439 5.62 -1.66 6.08
C ARG A 439 5.36 -2.91 5.22
N GLY A 440 4.18 -3.52 5.33
CA GLY A 440 3.77 -4.65 4.50
C GLY A 440 3.63 -4.32 3.01
N TRP A 441 3.70 -5.34 2.14
CA TRP A 441 3.82 -5.18 0.67
C TRP A 441 2.75 -4.31 -0.01
N HIS A 442 1.58 -4.16 0.62
CA HIS A 442 0.45 -3.40 0.12
C HIS A 442 0.63 -1.87 0.24
N LEU A 443 1.52 -1.39 1.11
CA LEU A 443 1.76 0.05 1.30
C LEU A 443 2.81 0.60 0.32
N ASN A 444 2.54 1.79 -0.18
CA ASN A 444 3.48 2.61 -0.93
C ASN A 444 4.18 3.63 -0.01
N GLU A 445 5.25 4.22 -0.53
CA GLU A 445 5.81 5.48 -0.08
C GLU A 445 5.57 6.54 -1.17
N GLU A 446 4.51 7.32 -0.99
CA GLU A 446 4.08 8.33 -1.98
C GLU A 446 5.07 9.52 -2.08
N HIS A 447 5.94 9.70 -1.08
CA HIS A 447 6.92 10.78 -1.08
C HIS A 447 8.20 10.45 -1.85
N ILE A 448 8.45 9.17 -2.18
CA ILE A 448 9.62 8.74 -2.96
C ILE A 448 9.15 8.14 -4.28
N VAL A 449 9.37 8.89 -5.36
CA VAL A 449 8.96 8.51 -6.72
C VAL A 449 10.20 8.12 -7.54
N VAL A 450 10.16 6.95 -8.17
CA VAL A 450 11.17 6.45 -9.11
C VAL A 450 10.50 6.19 -10.45
N ASP A 451 11.05 6.75 -11.52
CA ASP A 451 10.56 6.58 -12.91
C ASP A 451 9.06 6.90 -13.06
N GLY A 452 8.59 7.89 -12.29
CA GLY A 452 7.20 8.35 -12.27
C GLY A 452 6.24 7.55 -11.38
N LYS A 453 6.72 6.53 -10.64
CA LYS A 453 5.89 5.68 -9.76
C LYS A 453 6.30 5.83 -8.28
N PRO A 454 5.33 5.85 -7.33
CA PRO A 454 5.62 5.69 -5.91
C PRO A 454 6.40 4.40 -5.63
N MET A 455 7.36 4.46 -4.71
CA MET A 455 8.05 3.26 -4.23
C MET A 455 7.15 2.41 -3.33
N SER A 456 7.53 1.14 -3.16
CA SER A 456 6.99 0.31 -2.07
C SER A 456 7.49 0.83 -0.72
N GLY A 457 6.58 1.00 0.25
CA GLY A 457 6.95 1.35 1.63
C GLY A 457 7.89 0.31 2.24
N SER A 458 7.62 -0.97 1.98
CA SER A 458 8.46 -2.11 2.37
C SER A 458 9.92 -1.94 1.92
N LEU A 459 10.15 -1.57 0.66
CA LEU A 459 11.49 -1.41 0.09
C LEU A 459 12.19 -0.15 0.59
N VAL A 460 11.45 0.92 0.90
CA VAL A 460 12.01 2.15 1.51
C VAL A 460 12.46 1.89 2.93
N ASP A 461 11.60 1.31 3.77
CA ASP A 461 11.88 1.08 5.19
C ASP A 461 13.03 0.10 5.39
N PHE A 462 12.98 -1.04 4.68
CA PHE A 462 14.05 -2.02 4.62
C PHE A 462 15.34 -1.39 4.05
N GLY A 463 15.23 -0.72 2.91
CA GLY A 463 16.39 -0.27 2.14
C GLY A 463 17.20 0.80 2.85
N LEU A 464 16.53 1.78 3.47
CA LEU A 464 17.19 2.81 4.29
C LEU A 464 17.83 2.20 5.53
N TYR A 465 17.09 1.36 6.27
CA TYR A 465 17.63 0.74 7.48
C TYR A 465 18.85 -0.15 7.18
N PHE A 466 18.75 -1.00 6.16
CA PHE A 466 19.83 -1.88 5.73
C PHE A 466 21.05 -1.07 5.28
N PHE A 467 20.87 -0.12 4.36
CA PHE A 467 21.97 0.64 3.75
C PHE A 467 22.79 1.42 4.78
N HIS A 468 22.14 2.07 5.75
CA HIS A 468 22.84 2.89 6.74
C HIS A 468 23.49 2.09 7.87
N ASN A 469 23.02 0.87 8.15
CA ASN A 469 23.33 0.19 9.41
C ASN A 469 23.94 -1.22 9.28
N ALA A 470 23.81 -1.89 8.14
CA ALA A 470 24.17 -3.31 8.03
C ALA A 470 25.64 -3.60 8.40
N HIS A 471 26.59 -2.80 7.90
CA HIS A 471 28.01 -2.97 8.26
C HIS A 471 28.29 -2.70 9.75
N GLU A 472 27.62 -1.72 10.34
CA GLU A 472 27.79 -1.38 11.76
C GLU A 472 27.22 -2.47 12.67
N LEU A 473 26.05 -3.01 12.35
CA LEU A 473 25.44 -4.13 13.07
C LEU A 473 26.36 -5.35 13.07
N VAL A 474 26.95 -5.69 11.92
CA VAL A 474 27.93 -6.79 11.83
C VAL A 474 29.21 -6.50 12.60
N ARG A 475 29.75 -5.27 12.51
CA ARG A 475 30.93 -4.83 13.28
C ARG A 475 30.69 -4.89 14.80
N SER A 476 29.46 -4.60 15.23
CA SER A 476 29.02 -4.65 16.62
C SER A 476 28.59 -6.05 17.10
N GLY A 477 28.76 -7.09 16.28
CA GLY A 477 28.54 -8.50 16.67
C GLY A 477 27.12 -9.03 16.45
N TYR A 478 26.28 -8.30 15.70
CA TYR A 478 24.91 -8.67 15.35
C TYR A 478 24.74 -8.73 13.82
N GLY A 479 23.55 -8.43 13.29
CA GLY A 479 23.30 -8.30 11.87
C GLY A 479 22.03 -7.50 11.57
N PRO A 480 21.78 -7.16 10.29
CA PRO A 480 20.53 -6.55 9.85
C PRO A 480 19.37 -7.56 9.97
N TYR A 481 18.57 -7.40 11.02
CA TYR A 481 17.47 -8.29 11.37
C TYR A 481 16.10 -7.62 11.20
N PHE A 482 15.12 -8.40 10.73
CA PHE A 482 13.81 -7.92 10.33
C PHE A 482 12.67 -8.78 10.85
N TYR A 483 11.50 -8.16 10.95
CA TYR A 483 10.20 -8.80 11.08
C TYR A 483 9.40 -8.53 9.80
N LEU A 484 8.79 -9.55 9.18
CA LEU A 484 8.16 -9.44 7.86
C LEU A 484 6.64 -9.63 7.95
N PRO A 485 5.84 -8.55 7.83
CA PRO A 485 4.40 -8.59 8.10
C PRO A 485 3.53 -8.92 6.88
N LYS A 486 2.31 -9.36 7.19
CA LYS A 486 1.13 -9.44 6.31
C LYS A 486 1.40 -10.09 4.95
N MET A 487 2.29 -11.09 4.91
CA MET A 487 2.50 -11.94 3.74
C MET A 487 1.34 -12.93 3.58
N GLU A 488 1.01 -13.25 2.33
CA GLU A 488 -0.12 -14.14 1.99
C GLU A 488 0.27 -15.36 1.17
N SER A 489 1.52 -15.45 0.70
CA SER A 489 2.04 -16.62 -0.01
C SER A 489 3.56 -16.75 0.12
N HIS A 490 4.09 -17.95 -0.10
CA HIS A 490 5.53 -18.21 -0.17
C HIS A 490 6.22 -17.44 -1.29
N LEU A 491 5.52 -17.08 -2.37
CA LEU A 491 6.09 -16.26 -3.45
C LEU A 491 6.44 -14.83 -2.99
N GLU A 492 5.78 -14.32 -1.94
CA GLU A 492 6.13 -13.05 -1.30
C GLU A 492 7.33 -13.20 -0.35
N ALA A 493 7.51 -14.38 0.24
CA ALA A 493 8.72 -14.75 0.97
C ALA A 493 9.93 -14.89 0.02
N ARG A 494 9.72 -15.43 -1.19
CA ARG A 494 10.72 -15.43 -2.28
C ARG A 494 11.11 -14.01 -2.69
N LEU A 495 10.14 -13.10 -2.85
CA LEU A 495 10.43 -11.68 -3.13
C LEU A 495 11.33 -11.06 -2.06
N TRP A 496 11.06 -11.31 -0.76
CA TRP A 496 11.96 -10.86 0.32
C TRP A 496 13.35 -11.50 0.24
N ASN A 497 13.43 -12.81 -0.02
CA ASN A 497 14.71 -13.50 -0.20
C ASN A 497 15.54 -12.88 -1.35
N ASP A 498 14.92 -12.53 -2.47
CA ASP A 498 15.60 -11.95 -3.62
C ASP A 498 16.04 -10.50 -3.34
N VAL A 499 15.20 -9.71 -2.64
CA VAL A 499 15.56 -8.39 -2.09
C VAL A 499 16.76 -8.49 -1.16
N PHE A 500 16.79 -9.46 -0.24
CA PHE A 500 17.90 -9.68 0.69
C PHE A 500 19.20 -10.02 -0.04
N ASN A 501 19.15 -10.99 -0.96
CA ASN A 501 20.29 -11.40 -1.77
C ASN A 501 20.90 -10.22 -2.56
N LEU A 502 20.08 -9.47 -3.30
CA LEU A 502 20.55 -8.32 -4.08
C LEU A 502 21.14 -7.23 -3.18
N SER A 503 20.52 -6.98 -2.02
CA SER A 503 20.98 -5.97 -1.07
C SER A 503 22.34 -6.32 -0.46
N GLN A 504 22.51 -7.59 -0.07
CA GLN A 504 23.76 -8.11 0.45
C GLN A 504 24.87 -8.07 -0.62
N ASP A 505 24.59 -8.51 -1.84
CA ASP A 505 25.52 -8.40 -2.96
C ASP A 505 25.92 -6.92 -3.25
N TYR A 506 24.96 -5.99 -3.23
CA TYR A 506 25.17 -4.57 -3.52
C TYR A 506 26.18 -3.90 -2.56
N ILE A 507 26.11 -4.22 -1.26
CA ILE A 507 27.08 -3.74 -0.26
C ILE A 507 28.23 -4.71 0.03
N LYS A 508 28.36 -5.79 -0.76
CA LYS A 508 29.39 -6.85 -0.61
C LYS A 508 29.37 -7.55 0.76
N MET A 509 28.18 -7.71 1.32
CA MET A 509 27.92 -8.50 2.53
C MET A 509 27.68 -9.97 2.15
N PRO A 510 28.18 -10.97 2.90
CA PRO A 510 27.89 -12.37 2.62
C PRO A 510 26.39 -12.66 2.61
N ARG A 511 25.93 -13.53 1.69
CA ARG A 511 24.55 -14.02 1.68
C ARG A 511 24.26 -14.83 2.95
N GLY A 512 23.02 -14.78 3.45
CA GLY A 512 22.68 -15.34 4.76
C GLY A 512 23.18 -14.55 5.97
N THR A 513 23.57 -13.27 5.84
CA THR A 513 23.79 -12.34 6.98
C THR A 513 22.51 -11.62 7.42
N ILE A 514 21.61 -11.25 6.50
CA ILE A 514 20.26 -10.78 6.87
C ILE A 514 19.49 -11.92 7.57
N ARG A 515 18.68 -11.57 8.58
CA ARG A 515 17.66 -12.47 9.14
C ARG A 515 16.28 -11.85 9.11
N GLY A 516 15.26 -12.65 8.80
CA GLY A 516 13.85 -12.26 8.81
C GLY A 516 13.02 -13.25 9.62
N THR A 517 12.25 -12.75 10.59
CA THR A 517 11.19 -13.51 11.25
C THR A 517 9.86 -13.15 10.58
N VAL A 518 9.09 -14.14 10.15
CA VAL A 518 7.83 -13.88 9.43
C VAL A 518 6.65 -13.90 10.39
N LEU A 519 5.78 -12.90 10.33
CA LEU A 519 4.49 -12.95 11.01
C LEU A 519 3.55 -13.80 10.16
N ILE A 520 3.13 -14.98 10.64
CA ILE A 520 2.11 -15.80 9.93
C ILE A 520 0.74 -15.27 10.36
N GLU A 521 0.48 -14.03 10.00
CA GLU A 521 -0.66 -13.27 10.49
C GLU A 521 -1.75 -13.12 9.43
N THR A 522 -1.69 -13.95 8.38
CA THR A 522 -2.77 -14.09 7.40
C THR A 522 -3.24 -15.53 7.33
N ILE A 523 -4.53 -15.73 7.09
CA ILE A 523 -5.11 -17.08 7.04
C ILE A 523 -4.49 -17.91 5.92
N THR A 524 -4.12 -17.32 4.78
CA THR A 524 -3.49 -18.05 3.67
C THR A 524 -2.04 -18.43 3.98
N ALA A 525 -1.28 -17.61 4.71
CA ALA A 525 0.09 -17.94 5.09
C ALA A 525 0.17 -19.16 6.04
N ALA A 526 -0.89 -19.48 6.79
CA ALA A 526 -0.93 -20.69 7.61
C ALA A 526 -0.91 -22.00 6.80
N PHE A 527 -1.34 -21.97 5.54
CA PHE A 527 -1.29 -23.12 4.62
C PHE A 527 0.03 -23.21 3.83
N GLU A 528 0.88 -22.18 3.94
CA GLU A 528 2.13 -22.04 3.19
C GLU A 528 3.34 -21.83 4.12
N MET A 529 3.24 -22.16 5.42
CA MET A 529 4.29 -21.89 6.42
C MET A 529 5.63 -22.56 6.09
N ASP A 530 5.59 -23.82 5.65
CA ASP A 530 6.79 -24.63 5.37
C ASP A 530 7.46 -24.13 4.07
N GLU A 531 6.66 -23.72 3.09
CA GLU A 531 7.09 -23.07 1.85
C GLU A 531 7.68 -21.67 2.10
N ILE A 532 7.06 -20.86 2.96
CA ILE A 532 7.59 -19.55 3.40
C ILE A 532 8.97 -19.72 4.03
N LEU A 533 9.13 -20.72 4.92
CA LEU A 533 10.42 -21.06 5.51
C LEU A 533 11.40 -21.59 4.47
N TYR A 534 10.95 -22.35 3.48
CA TYR A 534 11.81 -22.87 2.41
C TYR A 534 12.35 -21.76 1.52
N GLU A 535 11.52 -20.82 1.07
CA GLU A 535 11.94 -19.67 0.25
C GLU A 535 12.92 -18.76 1.00
N LEU A 536 12.70 -18.57 2.30
CA LEU A 536 13.59 -17.81 3.18
C LEU A 536 14.67 -18.66 3.86
N ARG A 537 14.91 -19.93 3.50
CA ARG A 537 15.72 -20.86 4.33
C ARG A 537 17.14 -20.38 4.68
N GLN A 538 17.77 -19.55 3.85
CA GLN A 538 19.10 -18.97 4.13
C GLN A 538 19.05 -17.70 5.00
N HIS A 539 17.86 -17.12 5.17
CA HIS A 539 17.60 -15.84 5.82
C HIS A 539 16.55 -15.92 6.94
N SER A 540 15.89 -17.06 7.18
CA SER A 540 14.86 -17.19 8.21
C SER A 540 15.44 -17.15 9.62
N SER A 541 14.74 -16.48 10.53
CA SER A 541 14.93 -16.59 11.99
C SER A 541 13.68 -17.05 12.73
N GLY A 542 12.70 -17.60 12.00
CA GLY A 542 11.48 -18.18 12.57
C GLY A 542 10.18 -17.55 12.09
N LEU A 543 9.09 -17.99 12.70
CA LEU A 543 7.72 -17.51 12.49
C LEU A 543 7.15 -16.95 13.81
N ASN A 544 6.17 -16.05 13.71
CA ASN A 544 5.45 -15.47 14.85
C ASN A 544 3.93 -15.69 14.75
N CYS A 545 3.30 -15.92 15.90
CA CYS A 545 1.85 -16.02 16.08
C CYS A 545 1.18 -14.64 16.25
N GLY A 546 0.41 -14.22 15.25
CA GLY A 546 -0.49 -13.06 15.33
C GLY A 546 -1.88 -13.42 15.85
N ARG A 547 -2.57 -12.48 16.51
CA ARG A 547 -4.00 -12.64 16.89
C ARG A 547 -4.92 -11.77 16.02
N TRP A 548 -4.85 -10.45 16.15
CA TRP A 548 -5.79 -9.56 15.47
C TRP A 548 -5.65 -9.57 13.95
N ASP A 549 -4.42 -9.52 13.44
CA ASP A 549 -4.14 -9.70 12.01
C ASP A 549 -4.72 -10.99 11.44
N TYR A 550 -4.43 -12.12 12.11
CA TYR A 550 -4.86 -13.43 11.67
C TYR A 550 -6.39 -13.57 11.64
N ILE A 551 -7.07 -13.09 12.67
CA ILE A 551 -8.53 -13.13 12.76
C ILE A 551 -9.18 -12.17 11.74
N PHE A 552 -8.63 -10.97 11.52
CA PHE A 552 -9.18 -10.10 10.47
C PHE A 552 -8.94 -10.69 9.09
N SER A 553 -7.79 -11.34 8.86
CA SER A 553 -7.47 -12.02 7.61
C SER A 553 -8.43 -13.18 7.34
N PHE A 554 -8.76 -13.96 8.38
CA PHE A 554 -9.79 -15.01 8.34
C PHE A 554 -11.14 -14.46 7.85
N ILE A 555 -11.62 -13.35 8.43
CA ILE A 555 -12.86 -12.69 8.02
C ILE A 555 -12.74 -12.13 6.60
N LYS A 556 -11.65 -11.41 6.28
CA LYS A 556 -11.45 -10.76 4.98
C LYS A 556 -11.40 -11.76 3.83
N ARG A 557 -10.66 -12.86 3.98
CA ARG A 557 -10.54 -13.88 2.93
C ARG A 557 -11.79 -14.72 2.75
N GLN A 558 -12.61 -14.89 3.79
CA GLN A 558 -13.88 -15.62 3.74
C GLN A 558 -15.11 -14.70 3.82
N ARG A 559 -14.99 -13.43 3.40
CA ARG A 559 -15.96 -12.35 3.64
C ARG A 559 -17.41 -12.66 3.28
N TYR A 560 -17.65 -13.47 2.25
CA TYR A 560 -18.99 -13.85 1.80
C TYR A 560 -19.44 -15.24 2.27
N ASN A 561 -18.61 -15.99 2.99
CA ASN A 561 -18.99 -17.29 3.55
C ASN A 561 -19.81 -17.09 4.84
N PRO A 562 -21.11 -17.46 4.87
CA PRO A 562 -21.92 -17.35 6.08
C PRO A 562 -21.46 -18.31 7.20
N GLY A 563 -20.67 -19.33 6.88
CA GLY A 563 -20.04 -20.22 7.87
C GLY A 563 -18.82 -19.61 8.58
N SER A 564 -18.32 -18.45 8.15
CA SER A 564 -17.09 -17.82 8.68
C SER A 564 -17.36 -16.58 9.53
N ILE A 565 -18.61 -16.38 9.97
CA ILE A 565 -19.02 -15.29 10.86
C ILE A 565 -18.50 -15.59 12.27
N LEU A 566 -17.80 -14.63 12.87
CA LEU A 566 -17.24 -14.75 14.22
C LEU A 566 -18.06 -13.95 15.25
N PRO A 567 -18.11 -14.38 16.53
CA PRO A 567 -18.72 -13.62 17.62
C PRO A 567 -17.84 -12.42 18.01
N ASP A 568 -18.17 -11.75 19.12
CA ASP A 568 -17.37 -10.65 19.68
C ASP A 568 -15.86 -11.01 19.75
N ARG A 569 -14.99 -10.16 19.20
CA ARG A 569 -13.54 -10.43 19.05
C ARG A 569 -12.81 -10.83 20.34
N ALA A 570 -13.35 -10.44 21.50
CA ALA A 570 -12.83 -10.83 22.81
C ALA A 570 -12.94 -12.35 23.06
N ALA A 571 -14.00 -13.00 22.58
CA ALA A 571 -14.25 -14.43 22.69
C ALA A 571 -13.38 -15.28 21.74
N VAL A 572 -12.86 -14.67 20.66
CA VAL A 572 -11.93 -15.33 19.72
C VAL A 572 -10.51 -15.36 20.32
N THR A 573 -10.31 -16.19 21.34
CA THR A 573 -9.03 -16.37 22.07
C THR A 573 -8.05 -17.26 21.29
N MET A 574 -6.80 -17.37 21.77
CA MET A 574 -5.81 -18.29 21.17
C MET A 574 -6.16 -19.80 21.36
N THR A 575 -7.19 -20.13 22.14
CA THR A 575 -7.59 -21.50 22.48
C THR A 575 -8.81 -22.00 21.70
N VAL A 576 -9.43 -21.16 20.86
CA VAL A 576 -10.56 -21.58 20.01
C VAL A 576 -10.05 -22.43 18.83
N PRO A 577 -10.87 -23.32 18.24
CA PRO A 577 -10.38 -24.42 17.39
C PRO A 577 -9.38 -24.02 16.31
N PHE A 578 -9.73 -23.03 15.46
CA PHE A 578 -8.82 -22.62 14.38
C PHE A 578 -7.55 -21.90 14.84
N MET A 579 -7.61 -21.13 15.93
CA MET A 579 -6.43 -20.51 16.54
C MET A 579 -5.51 -21.57 17.17
N GLN A 580 -6.09 -22.60 17.78
CA GLN A 580 -5.34 -23.70 18.39
C GLN A 580 -4.67 -24.59 17.36
N GLY A 581 -5.35 -24.88 16.23
CA GLY A 581 -4.77 -25.56 15.07
C GLY A 581 -3.61 -24.75 14.47
N TYR A 582 -3.81 -23.45 14.28
CA TYR A 582 -2.79 -22.51 13.83
C TYR A 582 -1.52 -22.50 14.71
N VAL A 583 -1.67 -22.32 16.03
CA VAL A 583 -0.54 -22.33 16.98
C VAL A 583 0.20 -23.67 16.95
N ASN A 584 -0.52 -24.79 16.95
CA ASN A 584 0.08 -26.12 16.92
C ASN A 584 0.88 -26.37 15.64
N LEU A 585 0.34 -25.99 14.47
CA LEU A 585 1.01 -26.11 13.18
C LEU A 585 2.25 -25.23 13.10
N LEU A 586 2.19 -23.99 13.59
CA LEU A 586 3.33 -23.06 13.57
C LEU A 586 4.50 -23.58 14.39
N ILE A 587 4.26 -24.02 15.63
CA ILE A 587 5.30 -24.57 16.50
C ILE A 587 5.92 -25.82 15.86
N GLN A 588 5.10 -26.77 15.41
CA GLN A 588 5.56 -27.98 14.73
C GLN A 588 6.43 -27.64 13.49
N THR A 589 5.98 -26.72 12.65
CA THR A 589 6.67 -26.34 11.41
C THR A 589 8.00 -25.64 11.70
N CYS A 590 8.02 -24.66 12.59
CA CYS A 590 9.25 -23.97 13.01
C CYS A 590 10.29 -24.94 13.58
N HIS A 591 9.88 -25.77 14.53
CA HIS A 591 10.78 -26.68 15.21
C HIS A 591 11.30 -27.77 14.28
N LYS A 592 10.47 -28.32 13.40
CA LYS A 592 10.90 -29.22 12.31
C LYS A 592 12.01 -28.60 11.47
N ARG A 593 11.97 -27.28 11.20
CA ARG A 593 12.95 -26.56 10.38
C ARG A 593 14.07 -25.85 11.16
N GLY A 594 14.15 -26.05 12.47
CA GLY A 594 15.25 -25.55 13.31
C GLY A 594 15.25 -24.04 13.58
N VAL A 595 14.07 -23.42 13.57
CA VAL A 595 13.89 -21.96 13.76
C VAL A 595 12.84 -21.64 14.83
N ALA A 596 12.79 -20.38 15.25
CA ALA A 596 11.93 -19.97 16.35
C ALA A 596 10.43 -19.96 16.01
N ALA A 597 9.60 -20.40 16.96
CA ALA A 597 8.16 -20.19 17.02
C ALA A 597 7.84 -19.15 18.10
N ILE A 598 7.67 -17.88 17.73
CA ILE A 598 7.38 -16.80 18.68
C ILE A 598 5.86 -16.71 18.95
N GLY A 599 5.49 -16.62 20.22
CA GLY A 599 4.10 -16.47 20.70
C GLY A 599 3.51 -15.07 20.53
N GLY A 600 2.29 -14.90 21.03
CA GLY A 600 1.46 -13.74 20.76
C GLY A 600 1.70 -12.52 21.66
N MET A 601 1.02 -11.43 21.34
CA MET A 601 1.09 -10.15 22.05
C MET A 601 0.34 -10.15 23.39
N ALA A 602 0.98 -9.64 24.45
CA ALA A 602 0.31 -9.09 25.63
C ALA A 602 0.43 -7.55 25.63
N ALA A 603 -0.68 -6.87 25.30
CA ALA A 603 -0.74 -5.43 25.10
C ALA A 603 -1.21 -4.62 26.33
N GLN A 604 -1.38 -5.28 27.49
CA GLN A 604 -1.92 -4.67 28.70
C GLN A 604 -1.04 -3.54 29.24
N ILE A 605 -1.67 -2.40 29.54
CA ILE A 605 -1.06 -1.27 30.21
C ILE A 605 -1.38 -1.36 31.72
N PRO A 606 -0.38 -1.30 32.62
CA PRO A 606 -0.63 -1.38 34.07
C PRO A 606 -1.60 -0.30 34.57
N ILE A 607 -2.62 -0.71 35.32
CA ILE A 607 -3.71 0.14 35.80
C ILE A 607 -3.33 0.67 37.19
N LYS A 608 -2.99 1.96 37.30
CA LYS A 608 -2.39 2.53 38.52
C LYS A 608 -3.41 2.93 39.59
N ASP A 609 -4.62 3.22 39.16
CA ASP A 609 -5.74 3.76 39.93
C ASP A 609 -6.70 2.67 40.43
N ASN A 610 -6.57 1.44 39.94
CA ASN A 610 -7.36 0.29 40.38
C ASN A 610 -6.49 -0.98 40.50
N PRO A 611 -5.91 -1.24 41.69
CA PRO A 611 -5.06 -2.41 41.93
C PRO A 611 -5.75 -3.75 41.64
N GLN A 612 -7.02 -3.91 41.99
CA GLN A 612 -7.76 -5.16 41.77
C GLN A 612 -7.93 -5.45 40.27
N ALA A 613 -8.26 -4.42 39.47
CA ALA A 613 -8.35 -4.55 38.02
C ALA A 613 -6.97 -4.79 37.38
N ASN A 614 -5.92 -4.15 37.91
CA ASN A 614 -4.54 -4.39 37.49
C ASN A 614 -4.14 -5.85 37.71
N ASP A 615 -4.35 -6.38 38.91
CA ASP A 615 -3.92 -7.73 39.27
C ASP A 615 -4.66 -8.79 38.45
N ALA A 616 -5.96 -8.60 38.23
CA ALA A 616 -6.75 -9.44 37.31
C ALA A 616 -6.27 -9.36 35.85
N ALA A 617 -5.77 -8.20 35.40
CA ALA A 617 -5.20 -8.04 34.06
C ALA A 617 -3.80 -8.70 33.96
N MET A 618 -2.94 -8.51 34.96
CA MET A 618 -1.61 -9.13 35.02
C MET A 618 -1.69 -10.65 35.14
N GLU A 619 -2.69 -11.19 35.84
CA GLU A 619 -2.87 -12.65 35.95
C GLU A 619 -3.30 -13.28 34.63
N LYS A 620 -4.12 -12.60 33.83
CA LYS A 620 -4.40 -13.01 32.45
C LYS A 620 -3.12 -13.07 31.61
N VAL A 621 -2.23 -12.08 31.75
CA VAL A 621 -0.91 -12.10 31.08
C VAL A 621 -0.08 -13.31 31.54
N ARG A 622 -0.03 -13.63 32.83
CA ARG A 622 0.68 -14.82 33.34
C ARG A 622 0.12 -16.11 32.76
N ALA A 623 -1.20 -16.29 32.79
CA ALA A 623 -1.87 -17.46 32.24
C ALA A 623 -1.62 -17.62 30.73
N ASP A 624 -1.70 -16.53 29.96
CA ASP A 624 -1.43 -16.55 28.52
C ASP A 624 0.04 -16.87 28.20
N LYS A 625 1.00 -16.28 28.93
CA LYS A 625 2.43 -16.59 28.71
C LYS A 625 2.79 -18.01 29.14
N LEU A 626 2.15 -18.53 30.20
CA LEU A 626 2.34 -19.90 30.66
C LEU A 626 1.83 -20.91 29.62
N ARG A 627 0.64 -20.66 29.06
CA ARG A 627 0.07 -21.42 27.94
C ARG A 627 1.03 -21.45 26.74
N GLU A 628 1.65 -20.32 26.39
CA GLU A 628 2.54 -20.22 25.22
C GLU A 628 3.82 -21.04 25.38
N VAL A 629 4.54 -20.88 26.51
CA VAL A 629 5.78 -21.64 26.76
C VAL A 629 5.51 -23.14 26.92
N GLN A 630 4.38 -23.52 27.53
CA GLN A 630 3.94 -24.92 27.65
C GLN A 630 3.54 -25.54 26.30
N ALA A 631 2.96 -24.76 25.38
CA ALA A 631 2.65 -25.23 24.03
C ALA A 631 3.92 -25.47 23.18
N GLY A 632 5.04 -24.86 23.55
CA GLY A 632 6.32 -24.97 22.85
C GLY A 632 6.81 -23.69 22.18
N HIS A 633 6.29 -22.51 22.49
CA HIS A 633 6.85 -21.27 21.95
C HIS A 633 8.24 -20.96 22.53
N ASP A 634 9.18 -20.53 21.68
CA ASP A 634 10.55 -20.14 22.09
C ASP A 634 10.64 -18.74 22.71
N GLY A 635 9.55 -17.99 22.64
CA GLY A 635 9.45 -16.64 23.18
C GLY A 635 8.07 -16.03 22.98
N THR A 636 7.90 -14.80 23.45
CA THR A 636 6.59 -14.13 23.43
C THR A 636 6.71 -12.61 23.31
N TRP A 637 5.61 -11.95 22.93
CA TRP A 637 5.53 -10.51 22.72
C TRP A 637 4.87 -9.75 23.88
N VAL A 638 5.40 -8.57 24.17
CA VAL A 638 4.81 -7.56 25.07
C VAL A 638 4.87 -6.16 24.47
N ALA A 639 3.84 -5.33 24.70
CA ALA A 639 3.81 -3.95 24.20
C ALA A 639 4.29 -2.90 25.24
N HIS A 640 4.55 -3.30 26.48
CA HIS A 640 4.88 -2.38 27.56
C HIS A 640 6.01 -2.91 28.46
N PRO A 641 7.04 -2.10 28.82
CA PRO A 641 8.21 -2.55 29.58
C PRO A 641 7.88 -3.22 30.93
N ALA A 642 6.79 -2.85 31.59
CA ALA A 642 6.39 -3.47 32.86
C ALA A 642 6.00 -4.96 32.72
N LEU A 643 5.55 -5.39 31.52
CA LEU A 643 5.19 -6.78 31.27
C LEU A 643 6.41 -7.68 30.99
N VAL A 644 7.56 -7.09 30.62
CA VAL A 644 8.80 -7.82 30.32
C VAL A 644 9.18 -8.71 31.50
N LYS A 645 9.16 -8.19 32.73
CA LYS A 645 9.49 -8.96 33.94
C LYS A 645 8.55 -10.14 34.14
N ILE A 646 7.24 -9.95 33.95
CA ILE A 646 6.23 -11.01 34.10
C ILE A 646 6.44 -12.10 33.06
N ALA A 647 6.68 -11.72 31.80
CA ALA A 647 6.94 -12.68 30.73
C ALA A 647 8.27 -13.44 30.95
N LEU A 648 9.33 -12.76 31.41
CA LEU A 648 10.61 -13.39 31.76
C LEU A 648 10.44 -14.40 32.89
N GLU A 649 9.82 -14.02 34.02
CA GLU A 649 9.57 -14.92 35.15
C GLU A 649 8.85 -16.23 34.75
N ILE A 650 7.92 -16.14 33.79
CA ILE A 650 7.20 -17.31 33.27
C ILE A 650 8.06 -18.12 32.30
N PHE A 651 8.75 -17.49 31.35
CA PHE A 651 9.59 -18.21 30.39
C PHE A 651 10.84 -18.81 31.05
N ASP A 652 11.54 -18.09 31.93
CA ASP A 652 12.71 -18.57 32.66
C ASP A 652 12.40 -19.82 33.51
N LYS A 653 11.20 -19.90 34.07
CA LYS A 653 10.75 -21.04 34.87
C LYS A 653 10.44 -22.30 34.05
N ASN A 654 9.93 -22.13 32.82
CA ASN A 654 9.39 -23.25 32.02
C ASN A 654 10.27 -23.60 30.80
N MET A 655 11.13 -22.70 30.36
CA MET A 655 12.08 -22.87 29.27
C MET A 655 13.52 -22.88 29.81
N LEU A 656 14.00 -24.08 30.16
CA LEU A 656 15.34 -24.28 30.76
C LEU A 656 16.50 -23.94 29.81
N GLY A 657 16.27 -24.05 28.50
CA GLY A 657 17.24 -23.71 27.46
C GLY A 657 17.11 -22.26 26.97
N PRO A 658 17.90 -21.87 25.96
CA PRO A 658 17.68 -20.62 25.25
C PRO A 658 16.45 -20.66 24.32
N ASN A 659 15.98 -21.86 23.98
CA ASN A 659 14.83 -22.13 23.10
C ASN A 659 14.33 -23.59 23.29
N GLN A 660 13.22 -23.92 22.62
CA GLN A 660 12.48 -25.17 22.67
C GLN A 660 12.46 -25.93 21.33
N TYR A 661 13.41 -25.70 20.41
CA TYR A 661 13.46 -26.35 19.08
C TYR A 661 13.47 -27.89 19.12
N HIS A 662 13.78 -28.49 20.28
CA HIS A 662 13.72 -29.93 20.52
C HIS A 662 12.29 -30.46 20.75
N VAL A 663 11.33 -29.60 21.07
CA VAL A 663 9.90 -29.92 21.24
C VAL A 663 9.24 -30.03 19.86
N ARG A 664 9.49 -31.14 19.14
CA ARG A 664 9.12 -31.28 17.72
C ARG A 664 7.61 -31.32 17.43
N ARG A 665 6.77 -31.54 18.44
CA ARG A 665 5.30 -31.66 18.33
C ARG A 665 4.87 -32.71 17.28
N GLU A 666 5.53 -33.86 17.20
CA GLU A 666 5.24 -34.89 16.18
C GLU A 666 3.86 -35.55 16.34
N GLU A 667 3.25 -35.43 17.52
CA GLU A 667 1.88 -35.86 17.81
C GLU A 667 0.82 -34.98 17.15
N VAL A 668 1.17 -33.73 16.79
CA VAL A 668 0.26 -32.77 16.17
C VAL A 668 -0.06 -33.20 14.73
N LYS A 669 -1.35 -33.23 14.41
CA LYS A 669 -1.85 -33.34 13.04
C LYS A 669 -2.90 -32.25 12.85
N VAL A 670 -2.62 -31.29 11.98
CA VAL A 670 -3.51 -30.18 11.66
C VAL A 670 -3.93 -30.31 10.20
N SER A 671 -5.22 -30.49 9.97
CA SER A 671 -5.83 -30.48 8.64
C SER A 671 -6.18 -29.05 8.20
N ALA A 672 -6.51 -28.89 6.93
CA ALA A 672 -7.02 -27.63 6.41
C ALA A 672 -8.34 -27.19 7.10
N LEU A 673 -9.19 -28.15 7.44
CA LEU A 673 -10.45 -27.89 8.14
C LEU A 673 -10.22 -27.41 9.57
N ASP A 674 -9.17 -27.87 10.25
CA ASP A 674 -8.83 -27.38 11.59
C ASP A 674 -8.47 -25.88 11.55
N LEU A 675 -7.69 -25.44 10.55
CA LEU A 675 -7.35 -24.03 10.33
C LEU A 675 -8.54 -23.16 9.92
N LEU A 676 -9.65 -23.75 9.47
CA LEU A 676 -10.87 -23.06 9.04
C LEU A 676 -12.03 -23.19 10.05
N ASN A 677 -11.82 -23.89 11.17
CA ASN A 677 -12.88 -24.22 12.12
C ASN A 677 -13.37 -22.99 12.93
N SER A 678 -14.39 -22.33 12.40
CA SER A 678 -15.08 -21.16 12.95
C SER A 678 -15.98 -21.44 14.15
N ASN A 679 -16.00 -22.66 14.71
CA ASN A 679 -16.80 -23.00 15.89
C ASN A 679 -16.22 -22.35 17.17
N VAL A 680 -16.44 -21.04 17.31
CA VAL A 680 -15.99 -20.21 18.42
C VAL A 680 -17.15 -20.02 19.40
N PRO A 681 -17.03 -20.49 20.65
CA PRO A 681 -18.01 -20.19 21.69
C PRO A 681 -18.09 -18.67 21.93
N GLY A 682 -19.28 -18.11 21.84
CA GLY A 682 -19.51 -16.69 22.04
C GLY A 682 -20.83 -16.22 21.46
N GLN A 683 -21.10 -14.93 21.61
CA GLN A 683 -22.24 -14.24 21.01
C GLN A 683 -21.74 -12.92 20.39
N ILE A 684 -22.56 -12.32 19.55
CA ILE A 684 -22.41 -10.92 19.14
C ILE A 684 -23.26 -10.10 20.10
N THR A 685 -22.73 -9.07 20.76
CA THR A 685 -23.48 -8.28 21.76
C THR A 685 -23.52 -6.79 21.41
N GLU A 686 -24.48 -6.01 21.93
CA GLU A 686 -24.42 -4.54 21.77
C GLU A 686 -23.12 -3.97 22.39
N ALA A 687 -22.66 -4.56 23.49
CA ALA A 687 -21.38 -4.21 24.10
C ALA A 687 -20.18 -4.46 23.16
N GLY A 688 -20.18 -5.57 22.42
CA GLY A 688 -19.17 -5.91 21.42
C GLY A 688 -19.19 -4.99 20.19
N VAL A 689 -20.38 -4.67 19.67
CA VAL A 689 -20.56 -3.66 18.61
C VAL A 689 -20.00 -2.31 19.06
N ARG A 690 -20.38 -1.85 20.25
CA ARG A 690 -19.91 -0.59 20.84
C ARG A 690 -18.41 -0.57 21.09
N ALA A 691 -17.83 -1.67 21.57
CA ALA A 691 -16.39 -1.79 21.78
C ALA A 691 -15.60 -1.73 20.47
N ASN A 692 -16.10 -2.35 19.39
CA ASN A 692 -15.48 -2.27 18.07
C ASN A 692 -15.60 -0.85 17.48
N VAL A 693 -16.75 -0.20 17.58
CA VAL A 693 -16.95 1.19 17.12
C VAL A 693 -16.03 2.15 17.87
N ALA A 694 -15.98 2.07 19.20
CA ALA A 694 -15.14 2.94 20.03
C ALA A 694 -13.64 2.75 19.74
N ALA A 695 -13.17 1.49 19.68
CA ALA A 695 -11.76 1.20 19.39
C ALA A 695 -11.35 1.67 17.99
N LEU A 696 -12.15 1.37 16.97
CA LEU A 696 -11.90 1.77 15.59
C LEU A 696 -11.89 3.29 15.42
N LEU A 697 -12.85 4.00 16.03
CA LEU A 697 -12.93 5.45 15.94
C LEU A 697 -11.75 6.14 16.63
N VAL A 698 -11.41 5.72 17.86
CA VAL A 698 -10.26 6.26 18.60
C VAL A 698 -8.96 5.97 17.86
N TYR A 699 -8.79 4.77 17.33
CA TYR A 699 -7.61 4.40 16.56
C TYR A 699 -7.46 5.25 15.31
N CYS A 700 -8.46 5.25 14.41
CA CYS A 700 -8.40 6.01 13.16
C CYS A 700 -8.22 7.52 13.39
N ALA A 701 -8.87 8.11 14.40
CA ALA A 701 -8.74 9.54 14.69
C ALA A 701 -7.33 9.91 15.19
N ASN A 702 -6.65 9.03 15.94
CA ASN A 702 -5.26 9.23 16.37
C ASN A 702 -4.26 8.92 15.24
N TRP A 703 -4.49 7.88 14.46
CA TRP A 703 -3.63 7.50 13.33
C TRP A 703 -3.60 8.60 12.27
N LEU A 704 -4.74 9.22 11.97
CA LEU A 704 -4.86 10.42 11.12
C LEU A 704 -4.17 11.67 11.69
N ASN A 705 -3.84 11.68 12.98
CA ASN A 705 -3.03 12.71 13.63
C ASN A 705 -1.55 12.31 13.79
N GLY A 706 -1.10 11.23 13.13
CA GLY A 706 0.30 10.78 13.19
C GLY A 706 0.64 9.83 14.35
N LEU A 707 -0.35 9.33 15.10
CA LEU A 707 -0.14 8.43 16.24
C LEU A 707 -0.70 7.02 15.95
N GLY A 708 0.19 6.08 15.61
CA GLY A 708 -0.21 4.69 15.25
C GLY A 708 -0.24 3.69 16.41
N CYS A 709 0.25 4.06 17.60
CA CYS A 709 0.32 3.20 18.79
C CYS A 709 -0.46 3.92 19.88
N VAL A 710 -1.67 3.44 20.18
CA VAL A 710 -2.72 4.22 20.86
C VAL A 710 -3.22 3.48 22.10
N PRO A 711 -3.12 4.07 23.31
CA PRO A 711 -3.77 3.54 24.50
C PRO A 711 -5.30 3.59 24.37
N VAL A 712 -5.96 2.43 24.33
CA VAL A 712 -7.42 2.30 24.33
C VAL A 712 -7.83 1.27 25.39
N ALA A 713 -8.73 1.62 26.31
CA ALA A 713 -9.24 0.71 27.35
C ALA A 713 -8.14 -0.07 28.13
N ASN A 714 -7.04 0.60 28.46
CA ASN A 714 -5.85 0.02 29.12
C ASN A 714 -5.11 -1.06 28.29
N MET A 715 -5.29 -1.06 26.98
CA MET A 715 -4.52 -1.84 25.99
C MET A 715 -3.72 -0.89 25.10
N MET A 716 -2.52 -1.29 24.69
CA MET A 716 -1.73 -0.58 23.69
C MET A 716 -2.11 -1.11 22.30
N GLU A 717 -2.97 -0.40 21.59
CA GLU A 717 -3.55 -0.86 20.32
C GLU A 717 -2.79 -0.32 19.10
N ASP A 718 -2.76 -1.12 18.04
CA ASP A 718 -2.16 -0.86 16.73
C ASP A 718 -3.20 -1.04 15.60
N ALA A 719 -2.78 -0.96 14.33
CA ALA A 719 -3.72 -0.97 13.20
C ALA A 719 -4.52 -2.28 13.10
N ALA A 720 -3.96 -3.41 13.50
CA ALA A 720 -4.64 -4.71 13.54
C ALA A 720 -5.91 -4.67 14.39
N THR A 721 -5.93 -3.93 15.51
CA THR A 721 -7.14 -3.72 16.33
C THR A 721 -8.20 -2.89 15.59
N GLY A 722 -7.79 -1.90 14.79
CA GLY A 722 -8.68 -1.19 13.87
C GLY A 722 -9.27 -2.14 12.83
N GLU A 723 -8.44 -2.95 12.18
CA GLU A 723 -8.86 -3.86 11.12
C GLU A 723 -9.85 -4.92 11.59
N ILE A 724 -9.59 -5.60 12.70
CA ILE A 724 -10.54 -6.60 13.25
C ILE A 724 -11.86 -5.93 13.67
N SER A 725 -11.82 -4.72 14.21
CA SER A 725 -13.02 -3.98 14.60
C SER A 725 -13.86 -3.59 13.37
N ARG A 726 -13.22 -3.10 12.30
CA ARG A 726 -13.85 -2.73 11.03
C ARG A 726 -14.47 -3.94 10.34
N LEU A 727 -13.70 -5.02 10.19
CA LEU A 727 -14.13 -6.22 9.47
C LEU A 727 -15.18 -7.02 10.25
N GLY A 728 -15.14 -7.02 11.58
CA GLY A 728 -16.21 -7.55 12.42
C GLY A 728 -17.54 -6.80 12.21
N LEU A 729 -17.52 -5.47 12.32
CA LEU A 729 -18.71 -4.63 12.08
C LEU A 729 -19.28 -4.82 10.66
N TRP A 730 -18.42 -4.80 9.63
CA TRP A 730 -18.84 -5.05 8.25
C TRP A 730 -19.46 -6.44 8.09
N SER A 731 -18.82 -7.49 8.62
CA SER A 731 -19.31 -8.87 8.51
C SER A 731 -20.69 -9.04 9.16
N TRP A 732 -20.89 -8.48 10.35
CA TRP A 732 -22.18 -8.53 11.04
C TRP A 732 -23.30 -7.78 10.29
N VAL A 733 -22.99 -6.63 9.68
CA VAL A 733 -23.94 -5.89 8.84
C VAL A 733 -24.25 -6.62 7.54
N TYR A 734 -23.22 -7.09 6.82
CA TYR A 734 -23.37 -7.78 5.53
C TYR A 734 -24.20 -9.06 5.67
N HIS A 735 -23.87 -9.89 6.68
CA HIS A 735 -24.57 -11.14 6.99
C HIS A 735 -25.84 -10.95 7.83
N LYS A 736 -26.33 -9.71 7.98
CA LYS A 736 -27.61 -9.35 8.64
C LYS A 736 -27.76 -9.95 10.05
N GLN A 737 -26.67 -9.97 10.80
CA GLN A 737 -26.60 -10.56 12.12
C GLN A 737 -27.41 -9.76 13.14
N LYS A 738 -27.71 -10.41 14.27
CA LYS A 738 -28.36 -9.80 15.43
C LYS A 738 -27.43 -9.89 16.62
N THR A 739 -27.56 -8.93 17.53
CA THR A 739 -26.96 -9.05 18.86
C THR A 739 -27.73 -10.06 19.71
N ALA A 740 -27.13 -10.55 20.80
CA ALA A 740 -27.75 -11.44 21.77
C ALA A 740 -29.04 -10.85 22.40
N GLU A 741 -29.08 -9.53 22.52
CA GLU A 741 -30.24 -8.75 22.99
C GLU A 741 -31.36 -8.66 21.93
N GLY A 742 -31.15 -9.21 20.72
CA GLY A 742 -32.14 -9.28 19.64
C GLY A 742 -32.08 -8.12 18.62
N ASN A 743 -31.20 -7.15 18.82
CA ASN A 743 -31.07 -5.97 17.95
C ASN A 743 -30.47 -6.35 16.60
N ALA A 744 -31.10 -5.92 15.50
CA ALA A 744 -30.58 -6.13 14.15
C ALA A 744 -29.41 -5.18 13.85
N ILE A 745 -28.25 -5.74 13.51
CA ILE A 745 -27.02 -4.99 13.23
C ILE A 745 -27.10 -4.46 11.80
N THR A 746 -27.66 -3.26 11.66
CA THR A 746 -27.84 -2.54 10.39
C THR A 746 -26.87 -1.36 10.30
N PRO A 747 -26.63 -0.76 9.11
CA PRO A 747 -25.80 0.44 9.00
C PRO A 747 -26.31 1.58 9.91
N ALA A 748 -27.62 1.79 9.98
CA ALA A 748 -28.23 2.80 10.85
C ALA A 748 -28.06 2.50 12.36
N TYR A 749 -28.03 1.23 12.76
CA TYR A 749 -27.74 0.84 14.14
C TYR A 749 -26.27 1.13 14.50
N VAL A 750 -25.34 0.88 13.57
CA VAL A 750 -23.91 1.22 13.75
C VAL A 750 -23.71 2.73 13.75
N ASP A 751 -24.35 3.49 12.85
CA ASP A 751 -24.28 4.96 12.81
C ASP A 751 -24.67 5.59 14.16
N ARG A 752 -25.78 5.14 14.76
CA ARG A 752 -26.24 5.63 16.07
C ARG A 752 -25.15 5.44 17.14
N ILE A 753 -24.57 4.24 17.21
CA ILE A 753 -23.49 3.95 18.16
C ILE A 753 -22.24 4.79 17.82
N LEU A 754 -21.95 4.99 16.54
CA LEU A 754 -20.84 5.81 16.08
C LEU A 754 -21.00 7.30 16.43
N ASP A 755 -22.21 7.85 16.38
CA ASP A 755 -22.54 9.19 16.88
C ASP A 755 -22.34 9.28 18.40
N GLU A 756 -22.85 8.29 19.15
CA GLU A 756 -22.72 8.20 20.61
C GLU A 756 -21.25 8.11 21.08
N GLU A 757 -20.41 7.33 20.39
CA GLU A 757 -18.98 7.23 20.70
C GLU A 757 -18.18 8.46 20.20
N ALA A 758 -18.53 9.04 19.05
CA ALA A 758 -17.87 10.25 18.53
C ALA A 758 -18.01 11.45 19.46
N ALA A 759 -19.18 11.62 20.09
CA ALA A 759 -19.41 12.68 21.08
C ALA A 759 -18.38 12.63 22.24
N LYS A 760 -18.05 11.42 22.72
CA LYS A 760 -17.12 11.19 23.85
C LYS A 760 -15.67 11.54 23.50
N VAL A 761 -15.29 11.41 22.24
CA VAL A 761 -13.89 11.55 21.78
C VAL A 761 -13.64 12.83 20.97
N SER A 762 -14.63 13.74 20.92
CA SER A 762 -14.58 15.07 20.30
C SER A 762 -13.31 15.89 20.61
N LYS A 763 -12.69 15.68 21.78
CA LYS A 763 -11.40 16.29 22.18
C LYS A 763 -10.21 15.93 21.29
N ILE A 764 -10.26 14.84 20.50
CA ILE A 764 -9.22 14.48 19.52
C ILE A 764 -9.23 15.46 18.32
N GLY A 765 -10.34 16.18 18.10
CA GLY A 765 -10.45 17.23 17.10
C GLY A 765 -10.93 16.75 15.72
N ALA A 766 -10.56 17.48 14.67
CA ALA A 766 -11.15 17.34 13.33
C ALA A 766 -10.92 15.98 12.63
N SER A 767 -9.98 15.15 13.11
CA SER A 767 -9.78 13.78 12.59
C SER A 767 -10.92 12.83 12.95
N VAL A 768 -11.69 13.10 14.02
CA VAL A 768 -12.84 12.28 14.44
C VAL A 768 -13.90 12.23 13.33
N GLU A 769 -14.21 13.37 12.70
CA GLU A 769 -15.19 13.43 11.61
C GLU A 769 -14.73 12.71 10.33
N LYS A 770 -13.42 12.70 10.05
CA LYS A 770 -12.86 11.91 8.94
C LYS A 770 -12.97 10.41 9.23
N ALA A 771 -12.54 9.98 10.43
CA ALA A 771 -12.62 8.60 10.87
C ALA A 771 -14.08 8.09 10.90
N LYS A 772 -15.00 8.90 11.42
CA LYS A 772 -16.44 8.64 11.43
C LYS A 772 -17.01 8.37 10.03
N ARG A 773 -16.74 9.25 9.06
CA ARG A 773 -17.19 9.06 7.66
C ARG A 773 -16.64 7.76 7.07
N TYR A 774 -15.33 7.55 7.21
CA TYR A 774 -14.69 6.31 6.77
C TYR A 774 -15.39 5.07 7.35
N ILE A 775 -15.63 5.02 8.67
CA ILE A 775 -16.29 3.87 9.32
C ILE A 775 -17.71 3.67 8.78
N ALA A 776 -18.49 4.75 8.64
CA ALA A 776 -19.85 4.71 8.12
C ALA A 776 -19.92 4.23 6.65
N ASP A 777 -18.93 4.61 5.83
CA ASP A 777 -18.80 4.13 4.45
C ASP A 777 -18.40 2.65 4.39
N GLN A 778 -17.44 2.24 5.24
CA GLN A 778 -16.96 0.85 5.28
C GLN A 778 -18.05 -0.15 5.62
N VAL A 779 -18.90 0.11 6.62
CA VAL A 779 -20.01 -0.81 6.98
C VAL A 779 -21.11 -0.89 5.92
N ARG A 780 -21.10 0.00 4.93
CA ARG A 780 -22.02 0.00 3.77
C ARG A 780 -21.40 -0.58 2.50
N ALA A 781 -20.09 -0.76 2.47
CA ALA A 781 -19.38 -1.14 1.27
C ALA A 781 -19.77 -2.58 0.83
N PRO A 782 -19.94 -2.84 -0.48
CA PRO A 782 -20.28 -4.18 -0.98
C PRO A 782 -19.15 -5.19 -0.73
N ALA A 783 -17.91 -4.71 -0.72
CA ALA A 783 -16.73 -5.37 -0.18
C ALA A 783 -15.98 -4.35 0.69
N PRO A 784 -15.39 -4.76 1.83
CA PRO A 784 -14.60 -3.85 2.65
C PRO A 784 -13.26 -3.54 1.98
N ASP A 785 -12.65 -2.39 2.26
CA ASP A 785 -11.31 -2.08 1.76
C ASP A 785 -10.29 -3.14 2.20
N GLU A 786 -9.30 -3.37 1.35
CA GLU A 786 -8.27 -4.40 1.58
C GLU A 786 -7.47 -4.11 2.86
N PHE A 787 -7.13 -2.84 3.13
CA PHE A 787 -6.57 -2.36 4.40
C PHE A 787 -7.04 -0.91 4.70
N LEU A 788 -7.32 -0.60 5.97
CA LEU A 788 -7.67 0.75 6.43
C LEU A 788 -6.51 1.73 6.26
N THR A 789 -5.28 1.25 6.42
CA THR A 789 -4.06 2.05 6.30
C THR A 789 -3.88 2.56 4.88
N THR A 790 -4.18 1.75 3.86
CA THR A 790 -4.20 2.16 2.45
C THR A 790 -5.30 3.18 2.17
N ALA A 791 -6.52 2.92 2.65
CA ALA A 791 -7.67 3.80 2.43
C ALA A 791 -7.49 5.18 3.07
N LEU A 792 -6.84 5.25 4.24
CA LEU A 792 -6.62 6.49 4.99
C LEU A 792 -5.27 7.17 4.69
N TYR A 793 -4.34 6.54 3.96
CA TYR A 793 -2.99 7.07 3.74
C TYR A 793 -2.97 8.49 3.15
N SER A 794 -3.81 8.75 2.15
CA SER A 794 -3.94 10.06 1.49
C SER A 794 -4.54 11.16 2.38
N HIS A 795 -5.01 10.82 3.58
CA HIS A 795 -5.54 11.76 4.57
C HIS A 795 -4.56 12.08 5.71
N LEU A 796 -3.39 11.43 5.73
CA LEU A 796 -2.32 11.73 6.68
C LEU A 796 -1.76 13.15 6.48
N PRO A 797 -1.29 13.81 7.54
CA PRO A 797 -0.62 15.09 7.41
C PRO A 797 0.76 14.91 6.74
N HIS A 798 1.07 15.78 5.78
CA HIS A 798 2.41 15.88 5.18
C HIS A 798 3.46 16.51 6.12
N GLN A 799 3.11 16.79 7.37
CA GLN A 799 3.95 17.42 8.39
C GLN A 799 3.82 16.66 9.72
N HIS A 800 4.83 16.84 10.57
CA HIS A 800 5.08 16.16 11.85
C HIS A 800 3.86 15.66 12.62
N ALA A 801 3.97 14.43 13.14
CA ALA A 801 3.14 13.98 14.25
C ALA A 801 3.37 14.87 15.48
N PRO A 802 2.37 15.06 16.36
CA PRO A 802 2.55 15.76 17.61
C PRO A 802 3.58 15.02 18.47
N ALA A 803 4.56 15.76 19.01
CA ALA A 803 5.62 15.18 19.84
C ALA A 803 5.01 14.41 21.02
N ARG A 804 5.30 13.11 21.12
CA ARG A 804 4.85 12.27 22.23
C ARG A 804 5.56 12.71 23.52
N ILE A 805 4.80 13.28 24.46
CA ILE A 805 5.30 13.81 25.75
C ILE A 805 5.88 12.71 26.65
#